data_AF-A0A845X208-F1
#
_entry.id   AF-A0A845X208-F1
#
_cell.length_a   1.000
_cell.length_b   1.000
_cell.length_c   1.000
_cell.angle_alpha   90.00
_cell.angle_beta   90.00
_cell.angle_gamma   90.00
#
_symmetry.space_group_name_H-M   'P 1'
#
loop_
_entity.id
_entity.type
_entity.pdbx_description
1 polymer ?
#
loop_
_entity_poly.entity_id
_entity_poly.type
_entity_poly.pdbx_seq_one_letter_code
_entity_poly.pdbx_strand_id
1 'polypeptide(L)'
;MIPLRPHNQKIRVGILHSLTGTMALSETPLVDVTLMAIAEINQAGGVLGCELEPILQDGASNPEQFHRMAQQLVEMDQVATVFGCWTSLCRKAVLPVFEARNILLWYPVQYEGLEGSPCVFYTGSCPNQQVEPALNWLLAQGRRRIYLVGSDYVFPRVANKIIKGQLKQTQGVCAGEDYVPLGSNAFETIVKQIQSVQPEAIFSTLNGDSNLAFYEHCQRAGITPTQMPIMAVSVAEAELKRIGASAVGHYACWSYFQSLEMPQNQQFVQRFQQRYGADRVTSDPIEAAYTQVYLWKQAVEAAGTISTDAVRQAAYHQRWDAPGGPVTCETNHHLQKECRIGQVQADGQFRIVYTSPGLLKPLPWLGVEEYFSGSQQVVIELLREVSQGVQYSWELEQRSHLLKQTTRQLRHEIRQRQQAEQALHAANTEIMALNESLRADKTTLEQHVRSRTRDLETALRQLQDTQAQLIQTEKMSSLGQMVAGIAHEINNPINFVYGNLFHLQQYLQDLCDLIQLYEQSYEPTPEIAAKAEDMELEFVLGDINKLLESMGVGVVRVRDIVSAMRNFSRLDEAAIKAVDLHEGLESTLLILGNRLKSGCAIVRDYGSLPPVQCYPAQINQVFTNIIVNALDAMEEANSPTQRLTITTRAIADEQVQISFQDTGPGIPPELQAKIFDPFFTTKPVGKGTGLGLGICYQIIQKHDGQLEVFSELNQGTEFRITLPIDLLLPLT
;
A
#
# COMPACT_ATOMS: atom_id res chain seq x y z
N MET A 1 -52.38 32.67 45.02
CA MET A 1 -53.17 32.12 46.14
C MET A 1 -53.73 30.78 45.68
N ILE A 2 -53.09 29.65 46.01
CA ILE A 2 -53.67 28.32 45.76
C ILE A 2 -54.42 27.95 47.05
N PRO A 3 -55.76 27.87 47.05
CA PRO A 3 -56.50 27.50 48.24
C PRO A 3 -56.36 26.00 48.49
N LEU A 4 -56.05 25.63 49.73
CA LEU A 4 -55.98 24.26 50.23
C LEU A 4 -57.35 23.55 50.05
N ARG A 5 -57.33 22.34 49.48
CA ARG A 5 -58.41 21.35 49.53
C ARG A 5 -57.80 19.96 49.86
N PRO A 6 -58.63 18.96 50.24
CA PRO A 6 -58.60 18.23 51.52
C PRO A 6 -57.48 17.17 51.67
N HIS A 7 -57.33 16.65 52.90
CA HIS A 7 -56.54 15.53 53.49
C HIS A 7 -55.86 14.40 52.65
N ASN A 8 -55.54 14.60 51.38
CA ASN A 8 -54.86 13.61 50.53
C ASN A 8 -53.87 14.25 49.54
N GLN A 9 -53.43 15.48 49.80
CA GLN A 9 -52.52 16.22 48.94
C GLN A 9 -51.07 16.00 49.40
N LYS A 10 -50.17 15.72 48.45
CA LYS A 10 -48.73 15.60 48.70
C LYS A 10 -48.05 16.94 48.41
N ILE A 11 -47.07 17.32 49.23
CA ILE A 11 -46.19 18.47 48.97
C ILE A 11 -44.88 17.92 48.42
N ARG A 12 -44.59 18.22 47.15
CA ARG A 12 -43.33 17.82 46.53
C ARG A 12 -42.18 18.66 47.05
N VAL A 13 -41.09 18.02 47.47
CA VAL A 13 -39.86 18.69 47.90
C VAL A 13 -38.69 18.11 47.12
N GLY A 14 -37.83 18.97 46.59
CA GLY A 14 -36.66 18.54 45.81
C GLY A 14 -35.50 18.16 46.72
N ILE A 15 -34.78 17.11 46.35
CA ILE A 15 -33.49 16.74 46.93
C ILE A 15 -32.48 16.74 45.80
N LEU A 16 -31.52 17.66 45.83
CA LEU A 16 -30.53 17.85 44.75
C LEU A 16 -29.12 17.70 45.30
N HIS A 17 -28.55 16.52 45.14
CA HIS A 17 -27.22 16.13 45.62
C HIS A 17 -26.52 15.26 44.58
N SER A 18 -25.20 15.14 44.68
CA SER A 18 -24.44 14.19 43.87
C SER A 18 -24.62 12.77 44.39
N LEU A 19 -25.22 11.89 43.60
CA LEU A 19 -25.23 10.44 43.81
C LEU A 19 -24.11 9.74 43.01
N THR A 20 -23.60 10.43 41.99
CA THR A 20 -22.44 10.01 41.20
C THR A 20 -21.37 11.11 41.12
N GLY A 21 -20.16 10.75 40.67
CA GLY A 21 -19.02 11.68 40.56
C GLY A 21 -18.17 11.79 41.84
N THR A 22 -17.23 12.73 41.84
CA THR A 22 -16.19 12.88 42.89
C THR A 22 -16.72 13.22 44.28
N MET A 23 -17.93 13.80 44.38
CA MET A 23 -18.57 14.20 45.64
C MET A 23 -19.65 13.23 46.11
N ALA A 24 -19.92 12.15 45.37
CA ALA A 24 -20.97 11.19 45.69
C ALA A 24 -20.88 10.64 47.12
N LEU A 25 -19.65 10.33 47.57
CA LEU A 25 -19.41 9.80 48.92
C LEU A 25 -19.85 10.78 50.01
N SER A 26 -19.54 12.07 49.84
CA SER A 26 -19.85 13.11 50.83
C SER A 26 -21.32 13.54 50.76
N GLU A 27 -21.95 13.48 49.59
CA GLU A 27 -23.33 13.97 49.37
C GLU A 27 -24.42 12.90 49.58
N THR A 28 -24.13 11.62 49.32
CA THR A 28 -25.11 10.53 49.52
C THR A 28 -25.67 10.47 50.96
N PRO A 29 -24.85 10.61 52.03
CA PRO A 29 -25.37 10.65 53.40
C PRO A 29 -26.33 11.82 53.68
N LEU A 30 -26.24 12.92 52.93
CA LEU A 30 -27.18 14.05 53.06
C LEU A 30 -28.54 13.70 52.45
N VAL A 31 -28.55 12.94 51.35
CA VAL A 31 -29.80 12.38 50.81
C VAL A 31 -30.45 11.44 51.81
N ASP A 32 -29.66 10.52 52.38
CA ASP A 32 -30.15 9.56 53.39
C ASP A 32 -30.80 10.28 54.58
N VAL A 33 -30.12 11.28 55.15
CA VAL A 33 -30.64 11.97 56.33
C VAL A 33 -31.82 12.89 56.02
N THR A 34 -31.87 13.52 54.84
CA THR A 34 -33.04 14.30 54.40
C THR A 34 -34.24 13.39 54.19
N LEU A 35 -34.07 12.21 53.57
CA LEU A 35 -35.14 11.21 53.44
C LEU A 35 -35.61 10.67 54.80
N MET A 36 -34.70 10.56 55.78
CA MET A 36 -35.05 10.19 57.15
C MET A 36 -35.91 11.27 57.82
N ALA A 37 -35.50 12.54 57.76
CA ALA A 37 -36.27 13.66 58.30
C ALA A 37 -37.66 13.74 57.67
N ILE A 38 -37.76 13.60 56.36
CA ILE A 38 -39.04 13.57 55.63
C ILE A 38 -39.93 12.42 56.11
N ALA A 39 -39.37 11.22 56.28
CA ALA A 39 -40.12 10.07 56.78
C ALA A 39 -40.61 10.28 58.22
N GLU A 40 -39.79 10.85 59.10
CA GLU A 40 -40.17 11.19 60.47
C GLU A 40 -41.30 12.22 60.50
N ILE A 41 -41.23 13.25 59.64
CA ILE A 41 -42.28 14.27 59.49
C ILE A 41 -43.58 13.65 58.98
N ASN A 42 -43.51 12.78 57.95
CA ASN A 42 -44.69 12.12 57.40
C ASN A 42 -45.35 11.19 58.43
N GLN A 43 -44.56 10.45 59.22
CA GLN A 43 -45.06 9.62 60.32
C GLN A 43 -45.75 10.45 61.42
N ALA A 44 -45.34 11.70 61.60
CA ALA A 44 -45.94 12.66 62.54
C ALA A 44 -47.16 13.43 61.96
N GLY A 45 -47.67 13.03 60.78
CA GLY A 45 -48.85 13.66 60.15
C GLY A 45 -48.52 14.66 59.03
N GLY A 46 -47.25 14.74 58.61
CA GLY A 46 -46.81 15.59 57.51
C GLY A 46 -46.67 17.07 57.89
N VAL A 47 -46.84 17.95 56.91
CA VAL A 47 -46.79 19.40 57.08
C VAL A 47 -48.12 20.00 56.64
N LEU A 48 -48.78 20.76 57.52
CA LEU A 48 -50.15 21.25 57.29
C LEU A 48 -51.14 20.11 56.94
N GLY A 49 -50.92 18.91 57.48
CA GLY A 49 -51.73 17.72 57.21
C GLY A 49 -51.52 17.08 55.83
N CYS A 50 -50.44 17.46 55.12
CA CYS A 50 -50.06 16.93 53.81
C CYS A 50 -48.75 16.12 53.91
N GLU A 51 -48.68 14.97 53.24
CA GLU A 51 -47.47 14.16 53.18
C GLU A 51 -46.41 14.83 52.28
N LEU A 52 -45.15 14.81 52.69
CA LEU A 52 -44.02 15.28 51.87
C LEU A 52 -43.60 14.18 50.88
N GLU A 53 -43.55 14.53 49.59
CA GLU A 53 -43.09 13.67 48.50
C GLU A 53 -41.68 14.09 48.06
N PRO A 54 -40.62 13.35 48.41
CA PRO A 54 -39.26 13.69 47.99
C PRO A 54 -39.05 13.37 46.51
N ILE A 55 -38.58 14.37 45.75
CA ILE A 55 -38.16 14.22 44.35
C ILE A 55 -36.63 14.31 44.30
N LEU A 56 -35.97 13.18 44.06
CA LEU A 56 -34.52 13.06 44.06
C LEU A 56 -33.96 13.32 42.65
N GLN A 57 -32.93 14.16 42.56
CA GLN A 57 -32.16 14.37 41.33
C GLN A 57 -30.65 14.24 41.59
N ASP A 58 -29.94 13.61 40.64
CA ASP A 58 -28.48 13.43 40.70
C ASP A 58 -27.75 14.59 40.01
N GLY A 59 -26.98 15.34 40.81
CA GLY A 59 -26.11 16.43 40.34
C GLY A 59 -24.77 15.97 39.74
N ALA A 60 -24.40 14.70 39.88
CA ALA A 60 -23.21 14.07 39.30
C ALA A 60 -21.87 14.82 39.56
N SER A 61 -21.77 15.57 40.67
CA SER A 61 -20.64 16.44 41.00
C SER A 61 -20.29 17.49 39.92
N ASN A 62 -21.26 17.86 39.08
CA ASN A 62 -21.05 18.72 37.91
C ASN A 62 -21.99 19.96 37.94
N PRO A 63 -21.45 21.19 37.91
CA PRO A 63 -22.27 22.41 38.00
C PRO A 63 -23.36 22.54 36.91
N GLU A 64 -23.09 22.13 35.67
CA GLU A 64 -24.06 22.17 34.57
C GLU A 64 -25.18 21.15 34.77
N GLN A 65 -24.84 19.96 35.27
CA GLN A 65 -25.83 18.95 35.65
C GLN A 65 -26.71 19.44 36.79
N PHE A 66 -26.12 20.02 37.85
CA PHE A 66 -26.88 20.65 38.94
C PHE A 66 -27.86 21.70 38.41
N HIS A 67 -27.42 22.58 37.50
CA HIS A 67 -28.28 23.57 36.87
C HIS A 67 -29.48 22.92 36.15
N ARG A 68 -29.24 21.92 35.30
CA ARG A 68 -30.30 21.19 34.57
C ARG A 68 -31.29 20.51 35.52
N MET A 69 -30.78 19.86 36.56
CA MET A 69 -31.62 19.17 37.54
C MET A 69 -32.43 20.14 38.41
N ALA A 70 -31.87 21.32 38.72
CA ALA A 70 -32.64 22.39 39.37
C ALA A 70 -33.79 22.88 38.47
N GLN A 71 -33.56 23.03 37.16
CA GLN A 71 -34.62 23.39 36.21
C GLN A 71 -35.71 22.31 36.17
N GLN A 72 -35.33 21.03 36.13
CA GLN A 72 -36.26 19.91 36.17
C GLN A 72 -37.15 19.95 37.43
N LEU A 73 -36.54 20.11 38.62
CA LEU A 73 -37.27 20.18 39.90
C LEU A 73 -38.28 21.34 39.93
N VAL A 74 -37.89 22.51 39.42
CA VAL A 74 -38.70 23.72 39.51
C VAL A 74 -39.77 23.77 38.42
N GLU A 75 -39.43 23.44 37.18
CA GLU A 75 -40.29 23.66 36.02
C GLU A 75 -41.21 22.45 35.74
N MET A 76 -40.70 21.24 35.92
CA MET A 76 -41.42 20.01 35.59
C MET A 76 -42.03 19.37 36.84
N ASP A 77 -41.23 19.20 37.89
CA ASP A 77 -41.68 18.49 39.10
C ASP A 77 -42.50 19.41 40.03
N GLN A 78 -42.36 20.73 39.88
CA GLN A 78 -43.07 21.78 40.63
C GLN A 78 -42.93 21.64 42.14
N VAL A 79 -41.69 21.45 42.61
CA VAL A 79 -41.39 21.33 44.05
C VAL A 79 -41.63 22.64 44.80
N ALA A 80 -42.04 22.53 46.07
CA ALA A 80 -42.26 23.67 46.96
C ALA A 80 -40.94 24.29 47.47
N THR A 81 -39.90 23.47 47.62
CA THR A 81 -38.56 23.87 48.06
C THR A 81 -37.55 22.82 47.63
N VAL A 82 -36.26 23.14 47.68
CA VAL A 82 -35.16 22.20 47.40
C VAL A 82 -34.21 22.14 48.60
N PHE A 83 -33.85 20.94 49.00
CA PHE A 83 -32.78 20.63 49.95
C PHE A 83 -31.59 20.11 49.16
N GLY A 84 -30.42 20.77 49.19
CA GLY A 84 -29.37 20.33 48.29
C GLY A 84 -28.09 21.13 48.22
N CYS A 85 -27.26 20.68 47.28
CA CYS A 85 -25.92 21.16 46.96
C CYS A 85 -24.86 20.87 48.04
N TRP A 86 -23.61 20.83 47.60
CA TRP A 86 -22.45 20.70 48.47
C TRP A 86 -21.34 21.68 48.11
N THR A 87 -20.86 21.65 46.86
CA THR A 87 -19.79 22.56 46.46
C THR A 87 -20.36 23.94 46.15
N SER A 88 -19.61 24.99 46.49
CA SER A 88 -19.98 26.37 46.15
C SER A 88 -20.19 26.58 44.65
N LEU A 89 -19.47 25.84 43.79
CA LEU A 89 -19.67 25.87 42.34
C LEU A 89 -21.07 25.36 41.94
N CYS A 90 -21.52 24.25 42.52
CA CYS A 90 -22.85 23.69 42.24
C CYS A 90 -23.96 24.60 42.80
N ARG A 91 -23.78 25.15 44.02
CA ARG A 91 -24.71 26.14 44.61
C ARG A 91 -24.86 27.38 43.70
N LYS A 92 -23.74 27.96 43.25
CA LYS A 92 -23.76 29.11 42.35
C LYS A 92 -24.40 28.81 40.99
N ALA A 93 -24.28 27.57 40.50
CA ALA A 93 -24.86 27.16 39.22
C ALA A 93 -26.40 27.02 39.26
N VAL A 94 -26.97 26.62 40.41
CA VAL A 94 -28.42 26.49 40.58
C VAL A 94 -29.09 27.81 40.99
N LEU A 95 -28.34 28.74 41.58
CA LEU A 95 -28.86 29.99 42.12
C LEU A 95 -29.72 30.80 41.13
N PRO A 96 -29.31 30.99 39.85
CA PRO A 96 -30.14 31.72 38.88
C PRO A 96 -31.50 31.07 38.61
N VAL A 97 -31.61 29.74 38.70
CA VAL A 97 -32.86 29.01 38.50
C VAL A 97 -33.84 29.32 39.63
N PHE A 98 -33.33 29.27 40.87
CA PHE A 98 -34.14 29.51 42.07
C PHE A 98 -34.55 30.97 42.22
N GLU A 99 -33.66 31.91 41.90
CA GLU A 99 -33.97 33.35 41.92
C GLU A 99 -35.00 33.74 40.85
N ALA A 100 -34.87 33.21 39.63
CA ALA A 100 -35.81 33.50 38.54
C ALA A 100 -37.25 33.01 38.83
N ARG A 101 -37.39 31.98 39.66
CA ARG A 101 -38.69 31.33 39.97
C ARG A 101 -39.14 31.53 41.41
N ASN A 102 -38.38 32.27 42.22
CA ASN A 102 -38.61 32.49 43.65
C ASN A 102 -38.86 31.17 44.42
N ILE A 103 -37.93 30.23 44.31
CA ILE A 103 -37.96 28.94 45.03
C ILE A 103 -36.86 28.94 46.09
N LEU A 104 -37.16 28.43 47.29
CA LEU A 104 -36.16 28.31 48.35
C LEU A 104 -35.27 27.08 48.16
N LEU A 105 -33.96 27.31 48.18
CA LEU A 105 -32.92 26.32 48.42
C LEU A 105 -32.49 26.36 49.88
N TRP A 106 -32.38 25.19 50.50
CA TRP A 106 -31.76 25.01 51.80
C TRP A 106 -30.42 24.29 51.63
N TYR A 107 -29.34 24.96 52.03
CA TYR A 107 -27.96 24.59 51.74
C TYR A 107 -27.21 24.20 53.03
N PRO A 108 -26.87 22.91 53.22
CA PRO A 108 -26.42 22.37 54.51
C PRO A 108 -24.91 22.36 54.74
N VAL A 109 -24.12 22.93 53.82
CA VAL A 109 -22.65 22.81 53.88
C VAL A 109 -22.03 24.16 54.21
N GLN A 110 -20.91 24.15 54.92
CA GLN A 110 -20.10 25.36 55.08
C GLN A 110 -19.70 25.95 53.73
N TYR A 111 -19.37 27.24 53.72
CA TYR A 111 -18.89 27.88 52.50
C TYR A 111 -18.04 29.11 52.82
N GLU A 112 -17.62 29.80 51.77
CA GLU A 112 -16.61 30.86 51.84
C GLU A 112 -17.10 32.22 52.35
N GLY A 113 -18.40 32.36 52.63
CA GLY A 113 -19.00 33.68 52.83
C GLY A 113 -19.07 34.46 51.51
N LEU A 114 -19.16 35.79 51.62
CA LEU A 114 -19.18 36.72 50.49
C LEU A 114 -20.31 36.43 49.49
N GLU A 115 -21.41 35.85 49.97
CA GLU A 115 -22.60 35.55 49.21
C GLU A 115 -23.85 35.75 50.10
N GLY A 116 -24.96 36.06 49.46
CA GLY A 116 -26.26 36.09 50.09
C GLY A 116 -27.32 36.19 49.01
N SER A 117 -28.36 35.37 49.13
CA SER A 117 -29.50 35.37 48.22
C SER A 117 -30.80 35.27 49.01
N PRO A 118 -31.87 35.97 48.60
CA PRO A 118 -33.21 35.79 49.17
C PRO A 118 -33.83 34.43 48.89
N CYS A 119 -33.22 33.62 48.03
CA CYS A 119 -33.72 32.29 47.69
C CYS A 119 -32.91 31.16 48.34
N VAL A 120 -31.93 31.47 49.20
CA VAL A 120 -31.07 30.46 49.84
C VAL A 120 -31.03 30.65 51.35
N PHE A 121 -31.41 29.60 52.09
CA PHE A 121 -31.12 29.46 53.52
C PHE A 121 -29.85 28.64 53.70
N TYR A 122 -28.85 29.22 54.35
CA TYR A 122 -27.53 28.64 54.59
C TYR A 122 -27.53 28.05 55.99
N THR A 123 -27.67 26.72 56.07
CA THR A 123 -27.73 25.99 57.35
C THR A 123 -26.38 25.40 57.77
N GLY A 124 -25.39 25.44 56.87
CA GLY A 124 -23.97 25.28 57.19
C GLY A 124 -23.33 26.57 57.75
N SER A 125 -22.03 26.48 58.07
CA SER A 125 -21.31 27.55 58.79
C SER A 125 -20.63 28.57 57.87
N CYS A 126 -20.62 29.84 58.29
CA CYS A 126 -19.81 30.91 57.72
C CYS A 126 -18.33 30.80 58.16
N PRO A 127 -17.39 31.49 57.47
CA PRO A 127 -15.99 31.54 57.89
C PRO A 127 -15.80 31.97 59.36
N ASN A 128 -16.54 32.98 59.83
CA ASN A 128 -16.46 33.47 61.21
C ASN A 128 -17.00 32.47 62.25
N GLN A 129 -17.73 31.45 61.81
CA GLN A 129 -18.28 30.40 62.66
C GLN A 129 -17.42 29.12 62.65
N GLN A 130 -16.40 29.04 61.80
CA GLN A 130 -15.57 27.82 61.67
C GLN A 130 -14.09 28.14 61.43
N VAL A 131 -13.76 28.80 60.31
CA VAL A 131 -12.38 29.09 59.92
C VAL A 131 -11.69 30.00 60.93
N GLU A 132 -12.35 31.08 61.34
CA GLU A 132 -11.77 32.05 62.27
C GLU A 132 -11.58 31.47 63.69
N PRO A 133 -12.59 30.79 64.29
CA PRO A 133 -12.40 30.12 65.56
C PRO A 133 -11.31 29.03 65.52
N ALA A 134 -11.22 28.25 64.43
CA ALA A 134 -10.18 27.24 64.27
C ALA A 134 -8.77 27.86 64.26
N LEU A 135 -8.60 28.96 63.52
CA LEU A 135 -7.32 29.68 63.48
C LEU A 135 -6.99 30.31 64.83
N ASN A 136 -7.97 30.98 65.46
CA ASN A 136 -7.80 31.61 66.77
C ASN A 136 -7.42 30.58 67.84
N TRP A 137 -8.00 29.39 67.79
CA TRP A 137 -7.64 28.31 68.70
C TRP A 137 -6.19 27.85 68.47
N LEU A 138 -5.75 27.63 67.22
CA LEU A 138 -4.34 27.30 66.93
C LEU A 138 -3.38 28.37 67.45
N LEU A 139 -3.70 29.65 67.24
CA LEU A 139 -2.91 30.78 67.74
C LEU A 139 -2.86 30.80 69.27
N ALA A 140 -3.99 30.50 69.93
CA ALA A 140 -4.06 30.38 71.39
C ALA A 140 -3.26 29.17 71.93
N GLN A 141 -3.10 28.11 71.13
CA GLN A 141 -2.18 27.00 71.40
C GLN A 141 -0.70 27.34 71.11
N GLY A 142 -0.39 28.60 70.81
CA GLY A 142 0.97 29.06 70.51
C GLY A 142 1.46 28.74 69.10
N ARG A 143 0.60 28.23 68.20
CA ARG A 143 0.95 27.93 66.81
C ARG A 143 0.73 29.17 65.96
N ARG A 144 1.79 29.89 65.62
CA ARG A 144 1.77 31.15 64.87
C ARG A 144 2.24 31.00 63.43
N ARG A 145 3.08 30.01 63.13
CA ARG A 145 3.62 29.76 61.80
C ARG A 145 2.84 28.65 61.08
N ILE A 146 1.90 29.05 60.24
CA ILE A 146 0.87 28.16 59.67
C ILE A 146 1.14 27.89 58.19
N TYR A 147 1.05 26.62 57.78
CA TYR A 147 1.08 26.23 56.37
C TYR A 147 -0.33 25.95 55.87
N LEU A 148 -0.70 26.47 54.70
CA LEU A 148 -2.03 26.32 54.12
C LEU A 148 -2.00 25.26 53.03
N VAL A 149 -2.91 24.29 53.08
CA VAL A 149 -3.08 23.28 52.02
C VAL A 149 -4.56 23.19 51.69
N GLY A 150 -4.92 23.45 50.43
CA GLY A 150 -6.33 23.53 50.00
C GLY A 150 -6.62 22.76 48.72
N SER A 151 -7.89 22.39 48.53
CA SER A 151 -8.34 21.92 47.21
C SER A 151 -8.50 23.11 46.27
N ASP A 152 -8.15 22.95 45.01
CA ASP A 152 -8.06 24.05 44.05
C ASP A 152 -9.44 24.40 43.48
N TYR A 153 -10.25 25.13 44.27
CA TYR A 153 -11.51 25.73 43.85
C TYR A 153 -11.87 26.94 44.75
N VAL A 154 -13.04 27.55 44.56
CA VAL A 154 -13.42 28.83 45.19
C VAL A 154 -13.35 28.81 46.72
N PHE A 155 -13.84 27.77 47.40
CA PHE A 155 -13.93 27.77 48.86
C PHE A 155 -12.54 27.83 49.53
N PRO A 156 -11.59 26.92 49.25
CA PRO A 156 -10.27 26.94 49.87
C PRO A 156 -9.50 28.21 49.52
N ARG A 157 -9.63 28.72 48.28
CA ARG A 157 -8.94 29.95 47.87
C ARG A 157 -9.43 31.19 48.63
N VAL A 158 -10.73 31.31 48.86
CA VAL A 158 -11.29 32.42 49.64
C VAL A 158 -11.00 32.23 51.13
N ALA A 159 -11.20 31.03 51.68
CA ALA A 159 -10.88 30.72 53.07
C ALA A 159 -9.41 30.99 53.41
N ASN A 160 -8.47 30.56 52.56
CA ASN A 160 -7.04 30.81 52.75
C ASN A 160 -6.68 32.31 52.61
N LYS A 161 -7.40 33.08 51.77
CA LYS A 161 -7.25 34.54 51.73
C LYS A 161 -7.69 35.19 53.05
N ILE A 162 -8.81 34.73 53.63
CA ILE A 162 -9.28 35.18 54.94
C ILE A 162 -8.24 34.83 56.02
N ILE A 163 -7.79 33.58 56.07
CA ILE A 163 -6.76 33.12 57.03
C ILE A 163 -5.48 33.97 56.93
N LYS A 164 -4.99 34.24 55.72
CA LYS A 164 -3.81 35.12 55.52
C LYS A 164 -4.08 36.55 55.99
N GLY A 165 -5.29 37.07 55.79
CA GLY A 165 -5.70 38.37 56.32
C GLY A 165 -5.65 38.40 57.85
N GLN A 166 -6.17 37.36 58.49
CA GLN A 166 -6.21 37.24 59.95
C GLN A 166 -4.82 37.02 60.56
N LEU A 167 -3.98 36.17 59.97
CA LEU A 167 -2.60 35.96 60.40
C LEU A 167 -1.80 37.27 60.44
N LYS A 168 -2.01 38.16 59.45
CA LYS A 168 -1.38 39.50 59.43
C LYS A 168 -1.82 40.38 60.60
N GLN A 169 -3.04 40.21 61.12
CA GLN A 169 -3.55 40.98 62.25
C GLN A 169 -3.10 40.40 63.61
N THR A 170 -2.85 39.08 63.68
CA THR A 170 -2.57 38.36 64.93
C THR A 170 -1.09 38.03 65.16
N GLN A 171 -0.17 38.70 64.44
CA GLN A 171 1.27 38.40 64.44
C GLN A 171 1.60 36.93 64.05
N GLY A 172 0.69 36.27 63.34
CA GLY A 172 0.92 34.97 62.72
C GLY A 172 1.63 35.10 61.37
N VAL A 173 2.22 34.00 60.91
CA VAL A 173 2.95 33.94 59.64
C VAL A 173 2.42 32.81 58.78
N CYS A 174 2.05 33.11 57.53
CA CYS A 174 1.79 32.10 56.52
C CYS A 174 3.13 31.55 56.02
N ALA A 175 3.47 30.33 56.42
CA ALA A 175 4.74 29.67 56.14
C ALA A 175 4.84 29.17 54.69
N GLY A 176 3.69 28.89 54.07
CA GLY A 176 3.54 28.42 52.71
C GLY A 176 2.06 28.17 52.40
N GLU A 177 1.73 28.05 51.12
CA GLU A 177 0.38 27.82 50.62
C GLU A 177 0.46 27.00 49.34
N ASP A 178 -0.23 25.87 49.29
CA ASP A 178 -0.34 25.03 48.10
C ASP A 178 -1.77 24.58 47.84
N TYR A 179 -2.08 24.37 46.55
CA TYR A 179 -3.36 23.89 46.09
C TYR A 179 -3.21 22.64 45.22
N VAL A 180 -4.16 21.71 45.35
CA VAL A 180 -4.25 20.53 44.48
C VAL A 180 -5.64 20.41 43.87
N PRO A 181 -5.80 19.90 42.64
CA PRO A 181 -7.12 19.61 42.09
C PRO A 181 -7.96 18.71 43.02
N LEU A 182 -9.28 18.87 42.99
CA LEU A 182 -10.20 17.98 43.71
C LEU A 182 -9.98 16.52 43.29
N GLY A 183 -9.89 15.62 44.27
CA GLY A 183 -9.62 14.19 44.03
C GLY A 183 -8.16 13.88 43.70
N SER A 184 -7.24 14.84 43.80
CA SER A 184 -5.81 14.58 43.66
C SER A 184 -5.27 13.75 44.82
N ASN A 185 -4.34 12.85 44.50
CA ASN A 185 -3.53 12.09 45.45
C ASN A 185 -2.06 12.52 45.46
N ALA A 186 -1.67 13.48 44.61
CA ALA A 186 -0.28 13.88 44.42
C ALA A 186 0.17 14.90 45.48
N PHE A 187 0.57 14.41 46.66
CA PHE A 187 0.98 15.25 47.80
C PHE A 187 2.48 15.18 48.12
N GLU A 188 3.27 14.40 47.39
CA GLU A 188 4.70 14.20 47.68
C GLU A 188 5.49 15.52 47.69
N THR A 189 5.25 16.37 46.69
CA THR A 189 5.95 17.66 46.57
C THR A 189 5.54 18.61 47.70
N ILE A 190 4.25 18.67 48.01
CA ILE A 190 3.70 19.55 49.06
C ILE A 190 4.24 19.12 50.42
N VAL A 191 4.22 17.83 50.73
CA VAL A 191 4.72 17.32 52.02
C VAL A 191 6.23 17.55 52.16
N LYS A 192 7.02 17.39 51.08
CA LYS A 192 8.45 17.78 51.10
C LYS A 192 8.64 19.26 51.38
N GLN A 193 7.80 20.12 50.81
CA GLN A 193 7.85 21.56 51.06
C GLN A 193 7.48 21.89 52.51
N ILE A 194 6.44 21.25 53.06
CA ILE A 194 6.07 21.36 54.48
C ILE A 194 7.22 20.94 55.38
N GLN A 195 7.89 19.81 55.09
CA GLN A 195 9.06 19.36 55.86
C GLN A 195 10.25 20.32 55.75
N SER A 196 10.46 20.95 54.59
CA SER A 196 11.54 21.95 54.42
C SER A 196 11.24 23.22 55.20
N VAL A 197 9.98 23.67 55.15
CA VAL A 197 9.53 24.90 55.77
C VAL A 197 9.39 24.75 57.28
N GLN A 198 9.05 23.57 57.81
CA GLN A 198 8.82 23.30 59.25
C GLN A 198 7.79 24.24 59.91
N PRO A 199 6.53 24.29 59.44
CA PRO A 199 5.48 25.08 60.09
C PRO A 199 5.14 24.52 61.48
N GLU A 200 4.58 25.36 62.34
CA GLU A 200 4.11 24.97 63.68
C GLU A 200 2.76 24.25 63.64
N ALA A 201 1.96 24.48 62.60
CA ALA A 201 0.74 23.75 62.30
C ALA A 201 0.40 23.84 60.80
N ILE A 202 -0.41 22.90 60.34
CA ILE A 202 -0.99 22.90 58.99
C ILE A 202 -2.47 23.23 59.11
N PHE A 203 -2.95 24.20 58.33
CA PHE A 203 -4.37 24.48 58.17
C PHE A 203 -4.84 23.88 56.84
N SER A 204 -5.73 22.90 56.93
CA SER A 204 -6.21 22.13 55.79
C SER A 204 -7.62 22.55 55.37
N THR A 205 -7.71 23.06 54.16
CA THR A 205 -8.94 23.34 53.42
C THR A 205 -9.10 22.35 52.25
N LEU A 206 -8.61 21.11 52.43
CA LEU A 206 -8.76 20.00 51.48
C LEU A 206 -10.14 19.34 51.62
N ASN A 207 -10.73 18.96 50.50
CA ASN A 207 -12.07 18.36 50.47
C ASN A 207 -12.04 16.97 49.80
N GLY A 208 -12.98 16.11 50.22
CA GLY A 208 -13.18 14.78 49.66
C GLY A 208 -11.98 13.85 49.81
N ASP A 209 -11.77 13.00 48.81
CA ASP A 209 -10.75 11.94 48.79
C ASP A 209 -9.31 12.43 48.94
N SER A 210 -9.05 13.70 48.60
CA SER A 210 -7.74 14.32 48.77
C SER A 210 -7.27 14.37 50.23
N ASN A 211 -8.20 14.36 51.20
CA ASN A 211 -7.83 14.27 52.62
C ASN A 211 -7.09 12.95 52.92
N LEU A 212 -7.60 11.81 52.44
CA LEU A 212 -6.97 10.51 52.69
C LEU A 212 -5.51 10.48 52.26
N ALA A 213 -5.25 10.84 51.01
CA ALA A 213 -3.90 10.85 50.48
C ALA A 213 -3.00 11.82 51.28
N PHE A 214 -3.49 13.02 51.61
CA PHE A 214 -2.69 14.00 52.35
C PHE A 214 -2.24 13.49 53.72
N TYR A 215 -3.14 12.93 54.52
CA TYR A 215 -2.80 12.40 55.85
C TYR A 215 -1.84 11.20 55.77
N GLU A 216 -2.01 10.30 54.79
CA GLU A 216 -1.08 9.19 54.57
C GLU A 216 0.33 9.69 54.21
N HIS A 217 0.43 10.69 53.31
CA HIS A 217 1.72 11.28 52.95
C HIS A 217 2.38 12.00 54.13
N CYS A 218 1.61 12.73 54.94
CA CYS A 218 2.10 13.34 56.18
C CYS A 218 2.63 12.30 57.16
N GLN A 219 1.89 11.22 57.41
CA GLN A 219 2.30 10.17 58.33
C GLN A 219 3.58 9.46 57.84
N ARG A 220 3.66 9.10 56.54
CA ARG A 220 4.86 8.51 55.93
C ARG A 220 6.08 9.43 56.03
N ALA A 221 5.85 10.74 55.99
CA ALA A 221 6.87 11.77 56.14
C ALA A 221 7.22 12.07 57.62
N GLY A 222 6.63 11.38 58.58
CA GLY A 222 6.91 11.57 60.01
C GLY A 222 6.29 12.83 60.61
N ILE A 223 5.30 13.44 59.96
CA ILE A 223 4.55 14.57 60.50
C ILE A 223 3.59 14.02 61.55
N THR A 224 3.75 14.45 62.80
CA THR A 224 2.94 13.98 63.94
C THR A 224 2.09 15.12 64.52
N PRO A 225 0.92 14.83 65.11
CA PRO A 225 0.02 15.86 65.64
C PRO A 225 0.60 16.63 66.83
N THR A 226 1.57 16.05 67.54
CA THR A 226 2.25 16.73 68.67
C THR A 226 3.23 17.80 68.17
N GLN A 227 3.97 17.51 67.10
CA GLN A 227 4.94 18.41 66.51
C GLN A 227 4.25 19.44 65.60
N MET A 228 3.43 18.97 64.67
CA MET A 228 2.82 19.77 63.61
C MET A 228 1.37 19.32 63.41
N PRO A 229 0.44 19.77 64.29
CA PRO A 229 -0.97 19.42 64.17
C PRO A 229 -1.54 19.89 62.84
N ILE A 230 -2.50 19.11 62.33
CA ILE A 230 -3.32 19.48 61.17
C ILE A 230 -4.66 19.92 61.75
N MET A 231 -5.08 21.14 61.40
CA MET A 231 -6.42 21.65 61.65
C MET A 231 -7.18 21.60 60.34
N ALA A 232 -8.15 20.69 60.23
CA ALA A 232 -9.00 20.59 59.06
C ALA A 232 -10.34 21.31 59.29
N VAL A 233 -10.86 21.95 58.26
CA VAL A 233 -12.25 22.44 58.26
C VAL A 233 -13.16 21.60 57.37
N SER A 234 -12.63 20.57 56.71
CA SER A 234 -13.34 19.77 55.70
C SER A 234 -13.12 18.25 55.88
N VAL A 235 -12.90 17.80 57.13
CA VAL A 235 -12.75 16.36 57.49
C VAL A 235 -13.76 16.02 58.57
N ALA A 236 -14.68 15.09 58.30
CA ALA A 236 -15.66 14.61 59.27
C ALA A 236 -15.54 13.10 59.51
N GLU A 237 -16.45 12.54 60.32
CA GLU A 237 -16.46 11.15 60.76
C GLU A 237 -16.46 10.16 59.58
N ALA A 238 -17.13 10.52 58.49
CA ALA A 238 -17.17 9.71 57.27
C ALA A 238 -15.79 9.58 56.61
N GLU A 239 -15.04 10.68 56.50
CA GLU A 239 -13.67 10.68 55.98
C GLU A 239 -12.71 9.99 56.95
N LEU A 240 -12.87 10.18 58.26
CA LEU A 240 -12.01 9.55 59.28
C LEU A 240 -11.99 8.02 59.19
N LYS A 241 -13.11 7.39 58.82
CA LYS A 241 -13.15 5.94 58.62
C LYS A 241 -12.22 5.45 57.52
N ARG A 242 -11.97 6.28 56.51
CA ARG A 242 -11.06 5.98 55.41
C ARG A 242 -9.62 6.36 55.76
N ILE A 243 -9.42 7.53 56.36
CA ILE A 243 -8.09 8.01 56.77
C ILE A 243 -7.47 7.10 57.84
N GLY A 244 -8.29 6.63 58.78
CA GLY A 244 -7.88 5.72 59.84
C GLY A 244 -6.80 6.32 60.75
N ALA A 245 -5.80 5.50 61.09
CA ALA A 245 -4.79 5.83 62.10
C ALA A 245 -3.97 7.09 61.77
N SER A 246 -3.85 7.48 60.50
CA SER A 246 -3.08 8.65 60.07
C SER A 246 -3.68 9.98 60.55
N ALA A 247 -4.99 10.01 60.88
CA ALA A 247 -5.65 11.22 61.38
C ALA A 247 -5.63 11.33 62.91
N VAL A 248 -5.32 10.27 63.65
CA VAL A 248 -5.43 10.23 65.12
C VAL A 248 -4.58 11.32 65.76
N GLY A 249 -5.20 12.10 66.65
CA GLY A 249 -4.56 13.20 67.37
C GLY A 249 -4.56 14.55 66.62
N HIS A 250 -4.84 14.58 65.32
CA HIS A 250 -5.08 15.82 64.57
C HIS A 250 -6.47 16.41 64.90
N TYR A 251 -6.78 17.58 64.36
CA TYR A 251 -7.96 18.34 64.74
C TYR A 251 -8.86 18.65 63.54
N ALA A 252 -10.16 18.69 63.79
CA ALA A 252 -11.13 19.26 62.86
C ALA A 252 -12.00 20.29 63.57
N CYS A 253 -12.50 21.28 62.83
CA CYS A 253 -13.42 22.30 63.34
C CYS A 253 -14.76 22.20 62.61
N TRP A 254 -15.84 22.04 63.36
CA TRP A 254 -17.21 21.89 62.86
C TRP A 254 -18.22 22.47 63.85
N SER A 255 -19.46 22.69 63.41
CA SER A 255 -20.54 23.06 64.32
C SER A 255 -21.15 21.84 65.01
N TYR A 256 -20.92 20.62 64.53
CA TYR A 256 -21.43 19.38 65.10
C TYR A 256 -20.41 18.24 65.01
N PHE A 257 -20.44 17.35 66.00
CA PHE A 257 -19.77 16.05 65.98
C PHE A 257 -20.74 14.98 66.47
N GLN A 258 -20.69 13.79 65.88
CA GLN A 258 -21.53 12.66 66.29
C GLN A 258 -21.37 12.32 67.78
N SER A 259 -20.19 12.55 68.33
CA SER A 259 -19.82 12.26 69.72
C SER A 259 -20.45 13.20 70.77
N LEU A 260 -21.27 14.17 70.36
CA LEU A 260 -21.92 15.09 71.30
C LEU A 260 -22.82 14.35 72.31
N GLU A 261 -22.60 14.60 73.60
CA GLU A 261 -23.35 14.00 74.71
C GLU A 261 -24.67 14.75 74.98
N MET A 262 -25.52 14.86 73.96
CA MET A 262 -26.86 15.46 74.09
C MET A 262 -27.95 14.40 73.81
N PRO A 263 -29.06 14.38 74.58
CA PRO A 263 -30.12 13.38 74.38
C PRO A 263 -30.71 13.36 72.97
N GLN A 264 -30.92 14.55 72.38
CA GLN A 264 -31.45 14.73 71.03
C GLN A 264 -30.46 14.19 69.99
N ASN A 265 -29.15 14.38 70.21
CA ASN A 265 -28.11 13.82 69.35
C ASN A 265 -28.09 12.29 69.40
N GLN A 266 -28.09 11.71 70.60
CA GLN A 266 -28.07 10.26 70.77
C GLN A 266 -29.24 9.59 70.06
N GLN A 267 -30.44 10.18 70.17
CA GLN A 267 -31.63 9.69 69.45
C GLN A 267 -31.50 9.85 67.93
N PHE A 268 -30.99 10.98 67.45
CA PHE A 268 -30.75 11.22 66.02
C PHE A 268 -29.77 10.20 65.43
N VAL A 269 -28.63 9.99 66.08
CA VAL A 269 -27.61 9.02 65.67
C VAL A 269 -28.18 7.61 65.68
N GLN A 270 -28.92 7.24 66.73
CA GLN A 270 -29.56 5.92 66.83
C GLN A 270 -30.56 5.69 65.70
N ARG A 271 -31.43 6.66 65.38
CA ARG A 271 -32.39 6.53 64.27
C ARG A 271 -31.68 6.44 62.91
N PHE A 272 -30.65 7.25 62.71
CA PHE A 272 -29.85 7.21 61.48
C PHE A 272 -29.19 5.84 61.28
N GLN A 273 -28.56 5.30 62.32
CA GLN A 273 -27.91 3.99 62.29
C GLN A 273 -28.91 2.83 62.19
N GLN A 274 -30.07 2.91 62.84
CA GLN A 274 -31.14 1.93 62.70
C GLN A 274 -31.66 1.86 61.27
N ARG A 275 -31.75 3.00 60.58
CA ARG A 275 -32.29 3.08 59.22
C ARG A 275 -31.27 2.73 58.13
N TYR A 276 -30.01 3.13 58.29
CA TYR A 276 -29.00 3.03 57.22
C TYR A 276 -27.83 2.11 57.50
N GLY A 277 -27.70 1.58 58.73
CA GLY A 277 -26.65 0.65 59.13
C GLY A 277 -25.95 1.08 60.43
N ALA A 278 -25.70 0.12 61.32
CA ALA A 278 -25.07 0.37 62.62
C ALA A 278 -23.62 0.89 62.49
N ASP A 279 -22.97 0.62 61.37
CA ASP A 279 -21.65 1.09 61.01
C ASP A 279 -21.68 2.44 60.27
N ARG A 280 -22.82 3.10 60.09
CA ARG A 280 -22.88 4.45 59.50
C ARG A 280 -22.55 5.50 60.57
N VAL A 281 -22.00 6.62 60.10
CA VAL A 281 -21.70 7.79 60.94
C VAL A 281 -22.45 9.03 60.45
N THR A 282 -22.76 9.93 61.37
CA THR A 282 -23.22 11.28 61.11
C THR A 282 -22.05 12.26 61.11
N SER A 283 -22.29 13.47 60.64
CA SER A 283 -21.33 14.57 60.55
C SER A 283 -22.06 15.90 60.52
N ASP A 284 -21.33 17.01 60.57
CA ASP A 284 -21.94 18.35 60.58
C ASP A 284 -22.81 18.65 59.34
N PRO A 285 -22.38 18.37 58.10
CA PRO A 285 -23.26 18.52 56.94
C PRO A 285 -24.50 17.61 56.97
N ILE A 286 -24.37 16.40 57.54
CA ILE A 286 -25.51 15.46 57.71
C ILE A 286 -26.50 16.03 58.73
N GLU A 287 -26.01 16.54 59.86
CA GLU A 287 -26.85 17.20 60.86
C GLU A 287 -27.54 18.44 60.28
N ALA A 288 -26.82 19.28 59.55
CA ALA A 288 -27.38 20.47 58.93
C ALA A 288 -28.46 20.13 57.89
N ALA A 289 -28.27 19.05 57.12
CA ALA A 289 -29.25 18.55 56.15
C ALA A 289 -30.50 17.96 56.81
N TYR A 290 -30.41 17.46 58.04
CA TYR A 290 -31.56 17.09 58.86
C TYR A 290 -32.27 18.34 59.42
N THR A 291 -31.49 19.24 60.02
CA THR A 291 -31.94 20.50 60.63
C THR A 291 -32.76 21.36 59.68
N GLN A 292 -32.31 21.51 58.44
CA GLN A 292 -32.98 22.36 57.45
C GLN A 292 -34.39 21.89 57.07
N VAL A 293 -34.66 20.57 57.10
CA VAL A 293 -36.00 20.04 56.79
C VAL A 293 -36.98 20.40 57.90
N TYR A 294 -36.54 20.30 59.17
CA TYR A 294 -37.35 20.69 60.32
C TYR A 294 -37.55 22.20 60.43
N LEU A 295 -36.52 23.00 60.12
CA LEU A 295 -36.65 24.45 60.04
C LEU A 295 -37.64 24.87 58.94
N TRP A 296 -37.56 24.25 57.77
CA TRP A 296 -38.53 24.50 56.70
C TRP A 296 -39.96 24.12 57.13
N LYS A 297 -40.14 22.94 57.74
CA LYS A 297 -41.44 22.52 58.32
C LYS A 297 -41.97 23.56 59.30
N GLN A 298 -41.15 23.96 60.27
CA GLN A 298 -41.53 24.94 61.30
C GLN A 298 -41.90 26.29 60.70
N ALA A 299 -41.19 26.73 59.65
CA ALA A 299 -41.49 27.94 58.90
C ALA A 299 -42.81 27.83 58.11
N VAL A 300 -43.07 26.69 57.45
CA VAL A 300 -44.33 26.44 56.73
C VAL A 300 -45.52 26.40 57.69
N GLU A 301 -45.37 25.73 58.84
CA GLU A 301 -46.42 25.66 59.88
C GLU A 301 -46.73 27.04 60.44
N ALA A 302 -45.70 27.85 60.73
CA ALA A 302 -45.88 29.23 61.18
C ALA A 302 -46.50 30.13 60.10
N ALA A 303 -46.14 29.93 58.83
CA ALA A 303 -46.71 30.68 57.70
C ALA A 303 -48.14 30.26 57.34
N GLY A 304 -48.55 29.03 57.67
CA GLY A 304 -49.81 28.44 57.24
C GLY A 304 -49.89 28.18 55.72
N THR A 305 -48.76 28.23 55.01
CA THR A 305 -48.68 28.07 53.55
C THR A 305 -47.29 27.63 53.10
N ILE A 306 -47.21 27.02 51.92
CA ILE A 306 -45.95 26.67 51.24
C ILE A 306 -45.42 27.79 50.31
N SER A 307 -46.04 28.97 50.34
CA SER A 307 -45.62 30.11 49.53
C SER A 307 -44.23 30.61 49.96
N THR A 308 -43.25 30.61 49.04
CA THR A 308 -41.85 30.99 49.29
C THR A 308 -41.69 32.24 50.16
N ASP A 309 -42.32 33.35 49.80
CA ASP A 309 -42.13 34.62 50.53
C ASP A 309 -42.64 34.53 51.97
N ALA A 310 -43.76 33.85 52.19
CA ALA A 310 -44.35 33.69 53.51
C ALA A 310 -43.51 32.74 54.38
N VAL A 311 -43.05 31.62 53.80
CA VAL A 311 -42.14 30.69 54.47
C VAL A 311 -40.82 31.37 54.81
N ARG A 312 -40.26 32.16 53.89
CA ARG A 312 -39.01 32.90 54.12
C ARG A 312 -39.13 33.88 55.29
N GLN A 313 -40.18 34.70 55.31
CA GLN A 313 -40.42 35.62 56.44
C GLN A 313 -40.69 34.89 57.75
N ALA A 314 -41.46 33.80 57.70
CA ALA A 314 -41.78 33.01 58.87
C ALA A 314 -40.55 32.32 59.46
N ALA A 315 -39.53 31.98 58.65
CA ALA A 315 -38.30 31.35 59.12
C ALA A 315 -37.43 32.27 59.99
N TYR A 316 -37.53 33.59 59.84
CA TYR A 316 -36.67 34.53 60.57
C TYR A 316 -36.90 34.47 62.08
N HIS A 317 -35.79 34.52 62.84
CA HIS A 317 -35.73 34.44 64.30
C HIS A 317 -36.30 33.14 64.90
N GLN A 318 -36.65 32.16 64.05
CA GLN A 318 -37.04 30.86 64.55
C GLN A 318 -35.84 30.16 65.17
N ARG A 319 -36.08 29.62 66.36
CA ARG A 319 -35.13 28.77 67.08
C ARG A 319 -35.58 27.32 66.95
N TRP A 320 -34.62 26.41 66.81
CA TRP A 320 -34.85 24.97 66.84
C TRP A 320 -33.74 24.25 67.60
N ASP A 321 -34.10 23.27 68.41
CA ASP A 321 -33.14 22.47 69.19
C ASP A 321 -32.64 21.29 68.35
N ALA A 322 -31.54 21.52 67.64
CA ALA A 322 -30.96 20.56 66.72
C ALA A 322 -30.17 19.44 67.41
N PRO A 323 -29.84 18.34 66.71
CA PRO A 323 -28.89 17.35 67.24
C PRO A 323 -27.55 17.98 67.64
N GLY A 324 -27.10 19.04 66.98
CA GLY A 324 -25.91 19.82 67.35
C GLY A 324 -26.12 20.90 68.39
N GLY A 325 -27.29 20.97 69.01
CA GLY A 325 -27.67 22.02 69.93
C GLY A 325 -28.54 23.09 69.25
N PRO A 326 -28.92 24.15 69.98
CA PRO A 326 -29.86 25.12 69.46
C PRO A 326 -29.30 25.90 68.27
N VAL A 327 -30.14 26.11 67.26
CA VAL A 327 -29.86 26.99 66.12
C VAL A 327 -30.92 28.07 66.03
N THR A 328 -30.54 29.26 65.57
CA THR A 328 -31.48 30.38 65.37
C THR A 328 -31.31 30.93 63.96
N CYS A 329 -32.39 31.05 63.20
CA CYS A 329 -32.32 31.62 61.85
C CYS A 329 -32.27 33.15 61.89
N GLU A 330 -31.32 33.74 61.19
CA GLU A 330 -31.16 35.19 61.03
C GLU A 330 -31.85 35.72 59.78
N THR A 331 -32.07 37.03 59.74
CA THR A 331 -32.65 37.73 58.59
C THR A 331 -31.74 37.77 57.36
N ASN A 332 -30.45 37.45 57.54
CA ASN A 332 -29.51 37.25 56.43
C ASN A 332 -29.54 35.81 55.86
N HIS A 333 -30.54 34.99 56.25
CA HIS A 333 -30.76 33.60 55.83
C HIS A 333 -29.74 32.59 56.31
N HIS A 334 -28.92 32.93 57.30
CA HIS A 334 -27.96 32.02 57.90
C HIS A 334 -28.40 31.61 59.31
N LEU A 335 -27.78 30.57 59.87
CA LEU A 335 -28.06 30.12 61.23
C LEU A 335 -26.99 30.59 62.21
N GLN A 336 -27.42 31.05 63.39
CA GLN A 336 -26.55 31.05 64.56
C GLN A 336 -26.31 29.60 65.00
N LYS A 337 -25.04 29.22 65.19
CA LYS A 337 -24.63 27.87 65.60
C LYS A 337 -23.42 27.96 66.53
N GLU A 338 -23.19 26.93 67.34
CA GLU A 338 -21.92 26.79 68.07
C GLU A 338 -20.79 26.38 67.13
N CYS A 339 -19.55 26.71 67.51
CA CYS A 339 -18.35 26.20 66.87
C CYS A 339 -17.65 25.22 67.81
N ARG A 340 -17.16 24.10 67.30
CA ARG A 340 -16.48 23.07 68.08
C ARG A 340 -15.20 22.62 67.40
N ILE A 341 -14.17 22.34 68.19
CA ILE A 341 -12.94 21.72 67.70
C ILE A 341 -12.85 20.34 68.31
N GLY A 342 -12.77 19.34 67.44
CA GLY A 342 -12.66 17.94 67.77
C GLY A 342 -11.23 17.45 67.53
N GLN A 343 -10.67 16.74 68.51
CA GLN A 343 -9.46 15.95 68.31
C GLN A 343 -9.83 14.54 67.87
N VAL A 344 -9.25 14.09 66.76
CA VAL A 344 -9.50 12.75 66.21
C VAL A 344 -9.02 11.67 67.19
N GLN A 345 -9.90 10.71 67.47
CA GLN A 345 -9.65 9.55 68.33
C GLN A 345 -9.41 8.28 67.49
N ALA A 346 -8.86 7.24 68.12
CA ALA A 346 -8.51 5.98 67.46
C ALA A 346 -9.72 5.16 66.97
N ASP A 347 -10.91 5.44 67.51
CA ASP A 347 -12.19 4.83 67.12
C ASP A 347 -12.86 5.54 65.92
N GLY A 348 -12.20 6.55 65.33
CA GLY A 348 -12.75 7.32 64.22
C GLY A 348 -13.82 8.33 64.65
N GLN A 349 -13.86 8.72 65.93
CA GLN A 349 -14.69 9.80 66.46
C GLN A 349 -13.85 11.00 66.88
N PHE A 350 -14.54 12.08 67.27
CA PHE A 350 -13.90 13.29 67.76
C PHE A 350 -14.11 13.45 69.26
N ARG A 351 -13.04 13.74 70.00
CA ARG A 351 -13.14 14.27 71.36
C ARG A 351 -13.17 15.78 71.27
N ILE A 352 -14.24 16.41 71.74
CA ILE A 352 -14.36 17.86 71.71
C ILE A 352 -13.36 18.45 72.71
N VAL A 353 -12.47 19.31 72.21
CA VAL A 353 -11.44 20.01 73.00
C VAL A 353 -11.73 21.50 73.17
N TYR A 354 -12.68 22.02 72.40
CA TYR A 354 -13.15 23.40 72.48
C TYR A 354 -14.57 23.50 71.94
N THR A 355 -15.39 24.32 72.61
CA THR A 355 -16.71 24.77 72.16
C THR A 355 -16.75 26.28 72.33
N SER A 356 -17.36 26.99 71.38
CA SER A 356 -17.53 28.45 71.49
C SER A 356 -18.34 28.81 72.75
N PRO A 357 -18.13 30.00 73.35
CA PRO A 357 -18.83 30.41 74.58
C PRO A 357 -20.37 30.51 74.42
N GLY A 358 -20.87 30.51 73.19
CA GLY A 358 -22.28 30.51 72.86
C GLY A 358 -22.49 30.39 71.35
N LEU A 359 -23.71 30.70 70.90
CA LEU A 359 -24.07 30.72 69.49
C LEU A 359 -23.36 31.87 68.78
N LEU A 360 -22.55 31.53 67.77
CA LEU A 360 -21.87 32.50 66.94
C LEU A 360 -22.85 33.03 65.90
N LYS A 361 -22.99 34.35 65.82
CA LYS A 361 -23.78 35.00 64.78
C LYS A 361 -23.11 34.79 63.41
N PRO A 362 -23.87 34.46 62.36
CA PRO A 362 -23.31 34.29 61.02
C PRO A 362 -22.98 35.65 60.40
N LEU A 363 -21.71 35.84 60.03
CA LEU A 363 -21.19 37.06 59.38
C LEU A 363 -20.66 36.73 57.98
N PRO A 364 -21.55 36.46 56.99
CA PRO A 364 -21.11 36.16 55.63
C PRO A 364 -20.32 37.29 54.96
N TRP A 365 -20.47 38.56 55.40
CA TRP A 365 -19.75 39.71 54.85
C TRP A 365 -18.60 40.20 55.72
N LEU A 366 -17.97 39.27 56.47
CA LEU A 366 -16.79 39.52 57.31
C LEU A 366 -17.02 40.61 58.37
N GLY A 367 -18.26 40.74 58.85
CA GLY A 367 -18.67 41.71 59.88
C GLY A 367 -19.04 43.09 59.33
N VAL A 368 -18.79 43.39 58.06
CA VAL A 368 -19.14 44.68 57.44
C VAL A 368 -20.65 44.97 57.57
N GLU A 369 -21.47 43.92 57.54
CA GLU A 369 -22.92 43.99 57.72
C GLU A 369 -23.36 44.49 59.10
N GLU A 370 -22.46 44.58 60.09
CA GLU A 370 -22.79 45.09 61.42
C GLU A 370 -22.38 46.55 61.65
N TYR A 371 -21.37 47.07 60.93
CA TYR A 371 -20.73 48.34 61.29
C TYR A 371 -21.09 49.56 60.42
N PHE A 372 -21.52 49.40 59.16
CA PHE A 372 -21.75 50.54 58.26
C PHE A 372 -23.23 50.83 57.98
N SER A 373 -23.90 51.62 58.81
CA SER A 373 -25.23 52.14 58.48
C SER A 373 -25.16 53.12 57.30
N GLY A 374 -25.63 52.70 56.12
CA GLY A 374 -25.81 53.55 54.92
C GLY A 374 -24.92 53.22 53.72
N SER A 375 -23.65 52.82 53.93
CA SER A 375 -22.71 52.42 52.86
C SER A 375 -22.49 50.90 52.76
N GLN A 376 -23.10 50.12 53.67
CA GLN A 376 -23.06 48.65 53.71
C GLN A 376 -23.31 48.02 52.35
N GLN A 377 -24.34 48.47 51.62
CA GLN A 377 -24.77 47.83 50.38
C GLN A 377 -23.68 47.87 49.30
N VAL A 378 -23.00 49.01 49.14
CA VAL A 378 -21.92 49.17 48.16
C VAL A 378 -20.73 48.29 48.51
N VAL A 379 -20.34 48.23 49.80
CA VAL A 379 -19.22 47.38 50.24
C VAL A 379 -19.58 45.90 50.10
N ILE A 380 -20.81 45.51 50.43
CA ILE A 380 -21.31 44.14 50.26
C ILE A 380 -21.31 43.74 48.77
N GLU A 381 -21.73 44.63 47.88
CA GLU A 381 -21.67 44.40 46.43
C GLU A 381 -20.23 44.21 45.94
N LEU A 382 -19.29 45.06 46.37
CA LEU A 382 -17.86 44.89 46.07
C LEU A 382 -17.28 43.59 46.64
N LEU A 383 -17.67 43.20 47.86
CA LEU A 383 -17.23 41.95 48.49
C LEU A 383 -17.76 40.72 47.74
N ARG A 384 -18.99 40.81 47.20
CA ARG A 384 -19.55 39.76 46.35
C ARG A 384 -18.70 39.53 45.10
N GLU A 385 -18.20 40.61 44.49
CA GLU A 385 -17.28 40.53 43.35
C GLU A 385 -15.96 39.84 43.69
N VAL A 386 -15.51 39.84 44.95
CA VAL A 386 -14.27 39.13 45.35
C VAL A 386 -14.43 37.63 45.19
N SER A 387 -15.54 37.05 45.67
CA SER A 387 -15.81 35.60 45.50
C SER A 387 -15.92 35.23 44.01
N GLN A 388 -16.62 36.05 43.23
CA GLN A 388 -16.76 35.87 41.78
C GLN A 388 -15.42 36.01 41.04
N GLY A 389 -14.60 36.99 41.41
CA GLY A 389 -13.28 37.23 40.83
C GLY A 389 -12.30 36.09 41.14
N VAL A 390 -12.33 35.52 42.34
CA VAL A 390 -11.54 34.32 42.69
C VAL A 390 -11.97 33.13 41.85
N GLN A 391 -13.28 32.93 41.68
CA GLN A 391 -13.81 31.87 40.81
C GLN A 391 -13.36 32.08 39.36
N TYR A 392 -13.53 33.29 38.81
CA TYR A 392 -13.14 33.59 37.43
C TYR A 392 -11.63 33.43 37.19
N SER A 393 -10.79 33.90 38.12
CA SER A 393 -9.34 33.70 38.07
C SER A 393 -8.99 32.22 38.04
N TRP A 394 -9.64 31.41 38.87
CA TRP A 394 -9.43 29.97 38.88
C TRP A 394 -9.87 29.32 37.56
N GLU A 395 -11.04 29.66 37.02
CA GLU A 395 -11.51 29.15 35.72
C GLU A 395 -10.55 29.51 34.57
N LEU A 396 -10.01 30.74 34.59
CA LEU A 396 -9.00 31.19 33.64
C LEU A 396 -7.68 30.41 33.78
N GLU A 397 -7.23 30.13 35.01
CA GLU A 397 -6.05 29.30 35.27
C GLU A 397 -6.25 27.89 34.70
N GLN A 398 -7.40 27.26 34.95
CA GLN A 398 -7.72 25.93 34.42
C GLN A 398 -7.76 25.92 32.89
N ARG A 399 -8.43 26.90 32.27
CA ARG A 399 -8.45 27.06 30.81
C ARG A 399 -7.04 27.29 30.24
N SER A 400 -6.21 28.07 30.92
CA SER A 400 -4.81 28.31 30.54
C SER A 400 -3.98 27.02 30.59
N HIS A 401 -4.16 26.18 31.62
CA HIS A 401 -3.51 24.88 31.72
C HIS A 401 -3.94 23.94 30.58
N LEU A 402 -5.24 23.84 30.31
CA LEU A 402 -5.77 23.04 29.21
C LEU A 402 -5.22 23.53 27.86
N LEU A 403 -5.27 24.84 27.60
CA LEU A 403 -4.72 25.44 26.38
C LEU A 403 -3.24 25.14 26.22
N LYS A 404 -2.43 25.18 27.28
CA LYS A 404 -1.01 24.80 27.24
C LYS A 404 -0.82 23.33 26.90
N GLN A 405 -1.65 22.43 27.44
CA GLN A 405 -1.60 21.00 27.13
C GLN A 405 -1.98 20.74 25.66
N THR A 406 -3.10 21.28 25.20
CA THR A 406 -3.54 21.17 23.80
C THR A 406 -2.52 21.76 22.84
N THR A 407 -1.91 22.90 23.17
CA THR A 407 -0.85 23.50 22.36
C THR A 407 0.39 22.60 22.27
N ARG A 408 0.77 21.91 23.36
CA ARG A 408 1.88 20.94 23.33
C ARG A 408 1.55 19.75 22.45
N GLN A 409 0.33 19.22 22.53
CA GLN A 409 -0.13 18.12 21.68
C GLN A 409 -0.13 18.51 20.21
N LEU A 410 -0.71 19.66 19.86
CA LEU A 410 -0.73 20.18 18.48
C LEU A 410 0.68 20.39 17.93
N ARG A 411 1.61 20.93 18.74
CA ARG A 411 3.02 21.07 18.33
C ARG A 411 3.67 19.72 18.04
N HIS A 412 3.32 18.67 18.78
CA HIS A 412 3.83 17.33 18.53
C HIS A 412 3.27 16.77 17.22
N GLU A 413 1.96 16.90 16.99
CA GLU A 413 1.31 16.42 15.76
C GLU A 413 1.83 17.17 14.51
N ILE A 414 2.03 18.49 14.59
CA ILE A 414 2.61 19.28 13.49
C ILE A 414 4.01 18.77 13.13
N ARG A 415 4.86 18.45 14.11
CA ARG A 415 6.20 17.90 13.82
C ARG A 415 6.13 16.55 13.13
N GLN A 416 5.22 15.67 13.56
CA GLN A 416 5.03 14.36 12.91
C GLN A 416 4.57 14.52 11.46
N ARG A 417 3.61 15.43 11.20
CA ARG A 417 3.16 15.72 9.84
C ARG A 417 4.29 16.28 8.97
N GLN A 418 5.09 17.22 9.48
CA GLN A 418 6.25 17.76 8.75
C GLN A 418 7.28 16.68 8.40
N GLN A 419 7.55 15.74 9.31
CA GLN A 419 8.44 14.61 9.02
C GLN A 419 7.87 13.67 7.96
N ALA A 420 6.56 13.38 8.02
CA ALA A 420 5.89 12.56 7.02
C ALA A 420 5.88 13.23 5.63
N GLU A 421 5.65 14.54 5.57
CA GLU A 421 5.72 15.30 4.31
C GLU A 421 7.13 15.29 3.71
N GLN A 422 8.17 15.43 4.54
CA GLN A 422 9.57 15.33 4.08
C GLN A 422 9.90 13.93 3.56
N ALA A 423 9.47 12.87 4.26
CA ALA A 423 9.67 11.49 3.82
C ALA A 423 8.93 11.20 2.51
N LEU A 424 7.69 11.70 2.37
CA LEU A 424 6.90 11.57 1.15
C LEU A 424 7.57 12.30 -0.03
N HIS A 425 8.12 13.50 0.22
CA HIS A 425 8.85 14.24 -0.81
C HIS A 425 10.10 13.46 -1.27
N ALA A 426 10.89 12.94 -0.34
CA ALA A 426 12.07 12.13 -0.66
C ALA A 426 11.71 10.87 -1.47
N ALA A 427 10.67 10.13 -1.05
CA ALA A 427 10.19 8.95 -1.77
C ALA A 427 9.71 9.29 -3.19
N ASN A 428 9.02 10.42 -3.38
CA ASN A 428 8.60 10.88 -4.70
C ASN A 428 9.80 11.20 -5.60
N THR A 429 10.85 11.83 -5.07
CA THR A 429 12.09 12.09 -5.82
C THR A 429 12.77 10.79 -6.24
N GLU A 430 12.82 9.79 -5.36
CA GLU A 430 13.38 8.47 -5.68
C GLU A 430 12.57 7.73 -6.75
N ILE A 431 11.24 7.76 -6.66
CA ILE A 431 10.34 7.20 -7.68
C ILE A 431 10.55 7.87 -9.04
N MET A 432 10.77 9.19 -9.08
CA MET A 432 11.05 9.90 -10.33
C MET A 432 12.38 9.43 -10.95
N ALA A 433 13.44 9.33 -10.17
CA ALA A 433 14.74 8.85 -10.63
C ALA A 433 14.68 7.40 -11.14
N LEU A 434 13.98 6.52 -10.41
CA LEU A 434 13.80 5.13 -10.82
C LEU A 434 13.01 5.01 -12.13
N ASN A 435 11.97 5.82 -12.31
CA ASN A 435 11.19 5.85 -13.55
C ASN A 435 12.02 6.32 -14.76
N GLU A 436 12.93 7.29 -14.57
CA GLU A 436 13.84 7.71 -15.63
C GLU A 436 14.83 6.61 -16.01
N SER A 437 15.43 5.93 -15.03
CA SER A 437 16.30 4.78 -15.27
C SER A 437 15.56 3.66 -16.01
N LEU A 438 14.36 3.32 -15.57
CA LEU A 438 13.54 2.29 -16.20
C LEU A 438 13.20 2.62 -17.66
N ARG A 439 12.95 3.90 -17.98
CA ARG A 439 12.73 4.35 -19.36
C ARG A 439 13.99 4.21 -20.22
N ALA A 440 15.16 4.53 -19.67
CA ALA A 440 16.44 4.36 -20.38
C ALA A 440 16.74 2.87 -20.65
N ASP A 441 16.55 2.02 -19.64
CA ASP A 441 16.75 0.57 -19.76
C ASP A 441 15.80 -0.05 -20.79
N LYS A 442 14.52 0.36 -20.76
CA LYS A 442 13.52 -0.09 -21.75
C LYS A 442 13.95 0.27 -23.17
N THR A 443 14.41 1.50 -23.39
CA THR A 443 14.86 1.96 -24.72
C THR A 443 16.06 1.16 -25.21
N THR A 444 17.02 0.90 -24.31
CA THR A 444 18.20 0.09 -24.62
C THR A 444 17.83 -1.35 -24.95
N LEU A 445 16.91 -1.96 -24.19
CA LEU A 445 16.44 -3.30 -24.44
C LEU A 445 15.72 -3.40 -25.80
N GLU A 446 14.87 -2.43 -26.14
CA GLU A 446 14.20 -2.36 -27.45
C GLU A 446 15.20 -2.28 -28.61
N GLN A 447 16.30 -1.54 -28.45
CA GLN A 447 17.39 -1.47 -29.44
C GLN A 447 18.11 -2.82 -29.59
N HIS A 448 18.45 -3.48 -28.48
CA HIS A 448 19.10 -4.79 -28.52
C HIS A 448 18.21 -5.85 -29.19
N VAL A 449 16.92 -5.87 -28.87
CA VAL A 449 15.96 -6.78 -29.52
C VAL A 449 15.93 -6.54 -31.02
N ARG A 450 15.83 -5.29 -31.47
CA ARG A 450 15.87 -4.96 -32.91
C ARG A 450 17.16 -5.41 -33.60
N SER A 451 18.32 -5.20 -32.97
CA SER A 451 19.61 -5.65 -33.53
C SER A 451 19.64 -7.17 -33.67
N ARG A 452 19.26 -7.91 -32.62
CA ARG A 452 19.29 -9.39 -32.64
C ARG A 452 18.35 -9.98 -33.68
N THR A 453 17.18 -9.38 -33.88
CA THR A 453 16.26 -9.79 -34.95
C THR A 453 16.94 -9.66 -36.33
N ARG A 454 17.64 -8.55 -36.58
CA ARG A 454 18.34 -8.32 -37.86
C ARG A 454 19.52 -9.29 -38.08
N ASP A 455 20.28 -9.58 -37.03
CA ASP A 455 21.38 -10.55 -37.11
C ASP A 455 20.86 -11.95 -37.45
N LEU A 456 19.74 -12.35 -36.82
CA LEU A 456 19.08 -13.64 -37.07
C LEU A 456 18.58 -13.75 -38.52
N GLU A 457 17.96 -12.71 -39.06
CA GLU A 457 17.53 -12.67 -40.46
C GLU A 457 18.70 -12.83 -41.44
N THR A 458 19.84 -12.20 -41.13
CA THR A 458 21.04 -12.27 -41.96
C THR A 458 21.66 -13.67 -41.94
N ALA A 459 21.78 -14.28 -40.75
CA ALA A 459 22.32 -15.63 -40.58
C ALA A 459 21.45 -16.68 -41.29
N LEU A 460 20.11 -16.55 -41.21
CA LEU A 460 19.17 -17.42 -41.93
C LEU A 460 19.41 -17.40 -43.44
N ARG A 461 19.64 -16.22 -44.01
CA ARG A 461 19.89 -16.06 -45.45
C ARG A 461 21.19 -16.71 -45.89
N GLN A 462 22.28 -16.49 -45.14
CA GLN A 462 23.58 -17.12 -45.42
C GLN A 462 23.54 -18.66 -45.37
N LEU A 463 22.76 -19.22 -44.43
CA LEU A 463 22.59 -20.66 -44.30
C LEU A 463 21.91 -21.26 -45.53
N GLN A 464 20.88 -20.59 -46.06
CA GLN A 464 20.18 -21.01 -47.28
C GLN A 464 21.10 -20.98 -48.50
N ASP A 465 21.89 -19.92 -48.67
CA ASP A 465 22.82 -19.79 -49.80
C ASP A 465 23.93 -20.85 -49.76
N THR A 466 24.49 -21.12 -48.58
CA THR A 466 25.54 -22.15 -48.39
C THR A 466 25.04 -23.56 -48.73
N GLN A 467 23.79 -23.87 -48.34
CA GLN A 467 23.18 -25.17 -48.62
C GLN A 467 23.02 -25.41 -50.13
N ALA A 468 22.61 -24.39 -50.89
CA ALA A 468 22.49 -24.48 -52.35
C ALA A 468 23.84 -24.76 -53.03
N GLN A 469 24.90 -24.10 -52.56
CA GLN A 469 26.24 -24.22 -53.13
C GLN A 469 26.87 -25.61 -52.90
N LEU A 470 26.62 -26.23 -51.74
CA LEU A 470 27.11 -27.58 -51.42
C LEU A 470 26.49 -28.65 -52.34
N ILE A 471 25.17 -28.59 -52.56
CA ILE A 471 24.46 -29.54 -53.43
C ILE A 471 25.01 -29.50 -54.87
N GLN A 472 25.38 -28.32 -55.36
CA GLN A 472 25.91 -28.15 -56.71
C GLN A 472 27.36 -28.65 -56.83
N THR A 473 28.17 -28.44 -55.79
CA THR A 473 29.56 -28.89 -55.73
C THR A 473 29.66 -30.42 -55.67
N GLU A 474 28.79 -31.07 -54.91
CA GLU A 474 28.75 -32.53 -54.77
C GLU A 474 28.37 -33.24 -56.08
N LYS A 475 27.40 -32.68 -56.85
CA LYS A 475 26.98 -33.24 -58.15
C LYS A 475 28.06 -33.19 -59.22
N MET A 476 28.85 -32.12 -59.29
CA MET A 476 29.89 -31.96 -60.31
C MET A 476 31.15 -32.77 -59.97
N SER A 477 31.55 -32.81 -58.70
CA SER A 477 32.73 -33.58 -58.27
C SER A 477 32.55 -35.09 -58.41
N SER A 478 31.34 -35.62 -58.19
CA SER A 478 31.05 -37.05 -58.33
C SER A 478 31.03 -37.51 -59.79
N LEU A 479 30.61 -36.64 -60.72
CA LEU A 479 30.49 -36.98 -62.15
C LEU A 479 31.82 -36.83 -62.90
N GLY A 480 32.65 -35.83 -62.58
CA GLY A 480 33.94 -35.58 -63.24
C GLY A 480 35.02 -36.64 -62.94
N GLN A 481 35.05 -37.20 -61.74
CA GLN A 481 36.06 -38.19 -61.34
C GLN A 481 35.85 -39.58 -61.96
N MET A 482 34.60 -39.95 -62.26
CA MET A 482 34.26 -41.29 -62.76
C MET A 482 34.47 -41.45 -64.28
N VAL A 483 34.26 -40.39 -65.06
CA VAL A 483 34.34 -40.45 -66.54
C VAL A 483 35.79 -40.47 -67.04
N ALA A 484 36.72 -39.77 -66.36
CA ALA A 484 38.13 -39.70 -66.77
C ALA A 484 38.88 -41.05 -66.63
N GLY A 485 38.54 -41.86 -65.62
CA GLY A 485 39.13 -43.19 -65.42
C GLY A 485 38.65 -44.23 -66.43
N ILE A 486 37.33 -44.28 -66.67
CA ILE A 486 36.71 -45.25 -67.58
C ILE A 486 37.18 -45.03 -69.04
N ALA A 487 37.33 -43.78 -69.48
CA ALA A 487 37.76 -43.50 -70.85
C ALA A 487 39.21 -43.91 -71.14
N HIS A 488 40.10 -43.85 -70.15
CA HIS A 488 41.48 -44.32 -70.29
C HIS A 488 41.56 -45.85 -70.29
N GLU A 489 40.75 -46.53 -69.47
CA GLU A 489 40.73 -48.00 -69.41
C GLU A 489 40.09 -48.65 -70.64
N ILE A 490 39.15 -47.98 -71.32
CA ILE A 490 38.54 -48.50 -72.56
C ILE A 490 39.45 -48.27 -73.79
N ASN A 491 40.12 -47.11 -73.87
CA ASN A 491 40.99 -46.81 -75.01
C ASN A 491 42.19 -47.77 -75.12
N ASN A 492 42.74 -48.21 -73.98
CA ASN A 492 43.90 -49.09 -73.95
C ASN A 492 43.65 -50.41 -74.70
N PRO A 493 42.64 -51.25 -74.36
CA PRO A 493 42.38 -52.49 -75.09
C PRO A 493 41.96 -52.24 -76.55
N ILE A 494 41.23 -51.16 -76.85
CA ILE A 494 40.83 -50.83 -78.23
C ILE A 494 42.05 -50.55 -79.12
N ASN A 495 43.01 -49.77 -78.63
CA ASN A 495 44.23 -49.48 -79.38
C ASN A 495 45.09 -50.73 -79.59
N PHE A 496 45.15 -51.63 -78.58
CA PHE A 496 45.81 -52.93 -78.76
C PHE A 496 45.13 -53.77 -79.83
N VAL A 497 43.79 -53.85 -79.82
CA VAL A 497 43.04 -54.62 -80.83
C VAL A 497 43.23 -54.00 -82.22
N TYR A 498 43.08 -52.67 -82.36
CA TYR A 498 43.22 -51.98 -83.64
C TYR A 498 44.62 -52.15 -84.25
N GLY A 499 45.67 -51.93 -83.45
CA GLY A 499 47.06 -52.05 -83.92
C GLY A 499 47.42 -53.49 -84.30
N ASN A 500 47.02 -54.47 -83.50
CA ASN A 500 47.28 -55.87 -83.81
C ASN A 500 46.45 -56.37 -85.00
N LEU A 501 45.25 -55.83 -85.23
CA LEU A 501 44.41 -56.22 -86.36
C LEU A 501 45.11 -55.94 -87.70
N PHE A 502 45.77 -54.79 -87.81
CA PHE A 502 46.54 -54.43 -89.00
C PHE A 502 47.69 -55.41 -89.26
N HIS A 503 48.47 -55.74 -88.23
CA HIS A 503 49.56 -56.72 -88.34
C HIS A 503 49.05 -58.13 -88.63
N LEU A 504 47.94 -58.54 -88.01
CA LEU A 504 47.31 -59.83 -88.25
C LEU A 504 46.82 -59.94 -89.70
N GLN A 505 46.25 -58.87 -90.24
CA GLN A 505 45.85 -58.81 -91.65
C GLN A 505 47.06 -58.97 -92.58
N GLN A 506 48.19 -58.33 -92.26
CA GLN A 506 49.40 -58.48 -93.05
C GLN A 506 49.99 -59.89 -92.96
N TYR A 507 50.12 -60.46 -91.76
CA TYR A 507 50.66 -61.82 -91.58
C TYR A 507 49.79 -62.91 -92.21
N LEU A 508 48.47 -62.78 -92.09
CA LEU A 508 47.56 -63.74 -92.72
C LEU A 508 47.60 -63.59 -94.24
N GLN A 509 47.73 -62.38 -94.77
CA GLN A 509 47.91 -62.19 -96.21
C GLN A 509 49.22 -62.83 -96.69
N ASP A 510 50.34 -62.61 -96.00
CA ASP A 510 51.63 -63.25 -96.34
C ASP A 510 51.55 -64.79 -96.28
N LEU A 511 50.82 -65.34 -95.30
CA LEU A 511 50.58 -66.79 -95.19
C LEU A 511 49.68 -67.31 -96.32
N CYS A 512 48.60 -66.59 -96.66
CA CYS A 512 47.75 -66.93 -97.80
C CYS A 512 48.58 -66.96 -99.09
N ASP A 513 49.42 -65.96 -99.32
CA ASP A 513 50.30 -65.86 -100.48
C ASP A 513 51.32 -67.00 -100.51
N LEU A 514 51.91 -67.37 -99.37
CA LEU A 514 52.84 -68.50 -99.25
C LEU A 514 52.16 -69.86 -99.52
N ILE A 515 50.96 -70.06 -98.98
CA ILE A 515 50.19 -71.29 -99.19
C ILE A 515 49.85 -71.42 -100.68
N GLN A 516 49.40 -70.34 -101.32
CA GLN A 516 49.18 -70.30 -102.77
C GLN A 516 50.46 -70.61 -103.58
N LEU A 517 51.63 -70.18 -103.09
CA LEU A 517 52.91 -70.49 -103.73
C LEU A 517 53.28 -71.98 -103.63
N TYR A 518 53.01 -72.61 -102.48
CA TYR A 518 53.19 -74.05 -102.29
C TYR A 518 52.27 -74.86 -103.20
N GLU A 519 51.00 -74.47 -103.34
CA GLU A 519 50.05 -75.12 -104.26
C GLU A 519 50.55 -75.12 -105.72
N GLN A 520 51.29 -74.08 -106.12
CA GLN A 520 51.82 -73.96 -107.48
C GLN A 520 53.11 -74.75 -107.73
N SER A 521 53.92 -74.99 -106.68
CA SER A 521 55.32 -75.44 -106.84
C SER A 521 55.63 -76.82 -106.27
N TYR A 522 54.71 -77.39 -105.47
CA TYR A 522 54.92 -78.64 -104.74
C TYR A 522 53.75 -79.60 -104.98
N GLU A 523 54.05 -80.85 -105.33
CA GLU A 523 53.02 -81.90 -105.39
C GLU A 523 52.71 -82.40 -103.97
N PRO A 524 51.46 -82.24 -103.48
CA PRO A 524 51.12 -82.56 -102.10
C PRO A 524 51.11 -84.09 -101.88
N THR A 525 51.65 -84.53 -100.76
CA THR A 525 51.49 -85.92 -100.30
C THR A 525 50.02 -86.20 -99.91
N PRO A 526 49.58 -87.47 -99.88
CA PRO A 526 48.18 -87.82 -99.56
C PRO A 526 47.69 -87.29 -98.21
N GLU A 527 48.56 -87.21 -97.20
CA GLU A 527 48.23 -86.61 -95.90
C GLU A 527 47.94 -85.11 -95.99
N ILE A 528 48.71 -84.37 -96.80
CA ILE A 528 48.53 -82.92 -96.99
C ILE A 528 47.25 -82.65 -97.79
N ALA A 529 47.00 -83.41 -98.86
CA ALA A 529 45.80 -83.26 -99.68
C ALA A 529 44.52 -83.54 -98.88
N ALA A 530 44.50 -84.64 -98.11
CA ALA A 530 43.36 -84.95 -97.24
C ALA A 530 43.13 -83.86 -96.19
N LYS A 531 44.21 -83.26 -95.65
CA LYS A 531 44.06 -82.20 -94.67
C LYS A 531 43.58 -80.87 -95.27
N ALA A 532 43.99 -80.55 -96.49
CA ALA A 532 43.53 -79.37 -97.22
C ALA A 532 42.04 -79.45 -97.60
N GLU A 533 41.57 -80.64 -97.99
CA GLU A 533 40.15 -80.90 -98.28
C GLU A 533 39.29 -80.89 -97.00
N ASP A 534 39.76 -81.50 -95.91
CA ASP A 534 39.10 -81.51 -94.59
C ASP A 534 38.88 -80.10 -94.01
N MET A 535 39.77 -79.15 -94.30
CA MET A 535 39.64 -77.76 -93.83
C MET A 535 39.00 -76.81 -94.85
N GLU A 536 38.61 -77.29 -96.03
CA GLU A 536 38.12 -76.45 -97.14
C GLU A 536 39.05 -75.24 -97.40
N LEU A 537 40.34 -75.50 -97.60
CA LEU A 537 41.40 -74.49 -97.61
C LEU A 537 41.07 -73.26 -98.49
N GLU A 538 40.52 -73.46 -99.68
CA GLU A 538 40.17 -72.37 -100.61
C GLU A 538 39.12 -71.41 -100.04
N PHE A 539 38.11 -71.93 -99.32
CA PHE A 539 37.10 -71.09 -98.66
C PHE A 539 37.72 -70.29 -97.50
N VAL A 540 38.55 -70.95 -96.70
CA VAL A 540 39.22 -70.33 -95.55
C VAL A 540 40.10 -69.17 -95.99
N LEU A 541 40.91 -69.35 -97.05
CA LEU A 541 41.76 -68.30 -97.59
C LEU A 541 40.95 -67.08 -98.07
N GLY A 542 39.75 -67.30 -98.62
CA GLY A 542 38.86 -66.24 -99.09
C GLY A 542 38.13 -65.46 -97.98
N ASP A 543 37.75 -66.12 -96.88
CA ASP A 543 36.90 -65.51 -95.84
C ASP A 543 37.70 -64.70 -94.79
N ILE A 544 38.96 -65.07 -94.56
CA ILE A 544 39.84 -64.40 -93.59
C ILE A 544 39.87 -62.88 -93.79
N ASN A 545 40.00 -62.41 -95.03
CA ASN A 545 40.10 -60.98 -95.33
C ASN A 545 38.81 -60.21 -95.00
N LYS A 546 37.63 -60.80 -95.27
CA LYS A 546 36.34 -60.16 -94.99
C LYS A 546 36.08 -60.03 -93.49
N LEU A 547 36.45 -61.05 -92.71
CA LEU A 547 36.30 -61.03 -91.27
C LEU A 547 37.16 -59.94 -90.62
N LEU A 548 38.39 -59.78 -91.09
CA LEU A 548 39.31 -58.75 -90.58
C LEU A 548 38.81 -57.33 -90.87
N GLU A 549 38.29 -57.07 -92.07
CA GLU A 549 37.77 -55.74 -92.44
C GLU A 549 36.56 -55.34 -91.57
N SER A 550 35.64 -56.28 -91.33
CA SER A 550 34.47 -56.05 -90.48
C SER A 550 34.86 -55.72 -89.02
N MET A 551 35.85 -56.43 -88.47
CA MET A 551 36.37 -56.14 -87.13
C MET A 551 37.05 -54.75 -87.08
N GLY A 552 37.72 -54.33 -88.15
CA GLY A 552 38.36 -53.02 -88.24
C GLY A 552 37.37 -51.86 -88.09
N VAL A 553 36.26 -51.89 -88.83
CA VAL A 553 35.22 -50.84 -88.77
C VAL A 553 34.60 -50.73 -87.37
N GLY A 554 34.34 -51.87 -86.72
CA GLY A 554 33.79 -51.90 -85.37
C GLY A 554 34.69 -51.22 -84.34
N VAL A 555 35.98 -51.50 -84.40
CA VAL A 555 36.97 -50.98 -83.44
C VAL A 555 37.17 -49.46 -83.60
N VAL A 556 37.20 -48.94 -84.83
CA VAL A 556 37.28 -47.48 -85.10
C VAL A 556 36.10 -46.74 -84.48
N ARG A 557 34.89 -47.25 -84.64
CA ARG A 557 33.69 -46.60 -84.11
C ARG A 557 33.70 -46.49 -82.59
N VAL A 558 34.12 -47.53 -81.88
CA VAL A 558 34.19 -47.50 -80.42
C VAL A 558 35.28 -46.54 -79.96
N ARG A 559 36.43 -46.51 -80.64
CA ARG A 559 37.50 -45.53 -80.39
C ARG A 559 36.98 -44.10 -80.49
N ASP A 560 36.23 -43.78 -81.53
CA ASP A 560 35.76 -42.40 -81.77
C ASP A 560 34.74 -41.95 -80.71
N ILE A 561 33.85 -42.85 -80.26
CA ILE A 561 32.90 -42.58 -79.15
C ILE A 561 33.64 -42.35 -77.83
N VAL A 562 34.62 -43.20 -77.52
CA VAL A 562 35.39 -43.09 -76.28
C VAL A 562 36.27 -41.84 -76.30
N SER A 563 36.80 -41.45 -77.46
CA SER A 563 37.52 -40.18 -77.65
C SER A 563 36.61 -38.97 -77.43
N ALA A 564 35.38 -38.99 -77.96
CA ALA A 564 34.39 -37.94 -77.73
C ALA A 564 34.01 -37.82 -76.24
N MET A 565 33.80 -38.95 -75.54
CA MET A 565 33.53 -38.96 -74.09
C MET A 565 34.72 -38.44 -73.27
N ARG A 566 35.95 -38.79 -73.65
CA ARG A 566 37.17 -38.29 -72.99
C ARG A 566 37.35 -36.79 -73.19
N ASN A 567 37.08 -36.29 -74.40
CA ASN A 567 37.12 -34.85 -74.64
C ASN A 567 36.04 -34.16 -73.82
N PHE A 568 34.82 -34.69 -73.79
CA PHE A 568 33.72 -34.14 -72.98
C PHE A 568 34.04 -34.07 -71.49
N SER A 569 34.68 -35.10 -70.91
CA SER A 569 35.04 -35.12 -69.49
C SER A 569 36.25 -34.26 -69.13
N ARG A 570 37.10 -33.92 -70.10
CA ARG A 570 38.26 -33.03 -69.91
C ARG A 570 37.90 -31.55 -70.05
N LEU A 571 36.64 -31.21 -70.35
CA LEU A 571 36.20 -29.82 -70.45
C LEU A 571 36.05 -29.12 -69.09
N ASP A 572 36.14 -29.84 -67.96
CA ASP A 572 36.14 -29.28 -66.59
C ASP A 572 37.41 -28.46 -66.23
N GLU A 573 38.31 -28.20 -67.19
CA GLU A 573 39.37 -27.22 -67.02
C GLU A 573 38.75 -25.81 -66.99
N ALA A 574 38.77 -25.17 -65.82
CA ALA A 574 38.20 -23.85 -65.55
C ALA A 574 38.95 -22.68 -66.23
N ALA A 575 39.57 -22.90 -67.40
CA ALA A 575 40.38 -21.93 -68.12
C ALA A 575 39.76 -21.58 -69.48
N ILE A 576 39.87 -20.30 -69.85
CA ILE A 576 39.50 -19.78 -71.16
C ILE A 576 40.48 -20.32 -72.20
N LYS A 577 39.98 -20.78 -73.36
CA LYS A 577 40.80 -21.24 -74.49
C LYS A 577 40.20 -20.76 -75.80
N ALA A 578 41.05 -20.39 -76.75
CA ALA A 578 40.65 -20.20 -78.14
C ALA A 578 40.33 -21.57 -78.77
N VAL A 579 39.06 -21.80 -79.09
CA VAL A 579 38.57 -23.09 -79.61
C VAL A 579 37.70 -22.89 -80.86
N ASP A 580 37.70 -23.90 -81.72
CA ASP A 580 36.73 -23.96 -82.82
C ASP A 580 35.36 -24.41 -82.28
N LEU A 581 34.36 -23.53 -82.41
CA LEU A 581 33.00 -23.82 -81.93
C LEU A 581 32.32 -24.93 -82.77
N HIS A 582 32.74 -25.16 -84.01
CA HIS A 582 32.23 -26.27 -84.81
C HIS A 582 32.65 -27.62 -84.24
N GLU A 583 33.86 -27.76 -83.70
CA GLU A 583 34.28 -28.99 -83.02
C GLU A 583 33.41 -29.27 -81.78
N GLY A 584 33.07 -28.22 -81.01
CA GLY A 584 32.18 -28.31 -79.86
C GLY A 584 30.75 -28.71 -80.24
N LEU A 585 30.22 -28.12 -81.31
CA LEU A 585 28.90 -28.45 -81.86
C LEU A 585 28.84 -29.89 -82.38
N GLU A 586 29.81 -30.32 -83.20
CA GLU A 586 29.84 -31.68 -83.74
C GLU A 586 30.06 -32.73 -82.64
N SER A 587 30.89 -32.43 -81.64
CA SER A 587 31.04 -33.31 -80.47
C SER A 587 29.71 -33.46 -79.71
N THR A 588 28.99 -32.35 -79.52
CA THR A 588 27.68 -32.34 -78.85
C THR A 588 26.63 -33.13 -79.67
N LEU A 589 26.59 -32.95 -80.99
CA LEU A 589 25.70 -33.69 -81.89
C LEU A 589 26.03 -35.19 -81.93
N LEU A 590 27.32 -35.55 -81.92
CA LEU A 590 27.77 -36.94 -81.89
C LEU A 590 27.33 -37.64 -80.60
N ILE A 591 27.51 -36.98 -79.44
CA ILE A 591 27.10 -37.49 -78.12
C ILE A 591 25.57 -37.65 -78.06
N LEU A 592 24.81 -36.69 -78.61
CA LEU A 592 23.35 -36.74 -78.66
C LEU A 592 22.82 -37.64 -79.79
N GLY A 593 23.68 -38.32 -80.54
CA GLY A 593 23.34 -39.06 -81.75
C GLY A 593 22.24 -40.11 -81.59
N ASN A 594 22.09 -40.74 -80.41
CA ASN A 594 20.99 -41.68 -80.16
C ASN A 594 19.62 -41.01 -80.01
N ARG A 595 19.55 -39.78 -79.50
CA ARG A 595 18.28 -39.00 -79.43
C ARG A 595 17.90 -38.43 -80.79
N LEU A 596 18.89 -38.09 -81.62
CA LEU A 596 18.68 -37.54 -82.97
C LEU A 596 18.13 -38.56 -83.98
N LYS A 597 18.38 -39.87 -83.79
CA LYS A 597 17.87 -40.94 -84.67
C LYS A 597 16.34 -41.11 -84.65
N SER A 598 15.64 -40.45 -83.73
CA SER A 598 14.20 -40.61 -83.45
C SER A 598 13.26 -39.89 -84.45
N GLY A 599 13.79 -39.33 -85.54
CA GLY A 599 12.98 -38.71 -86.60
C GLY A 599 13.23 -37.21 -86.87
N CYS A 600 14.23 -36.59 -86.22
CA CYS A 600 14.58 -35.19 -86.43
C CYS A 600 15.65 -35.00 -87.52
N ALA A 601 15.39 -34.15 -88.51
CA ALA A 601 16.36 -33.79 -89.54
C ALA A 601 17.25 -32.62 -89.06
N ILE A 602 18.57 -32.85 -89.00
CA ILE A 602 19.56 -31.82 -88.65
C ILE A 602 20.08 -31.15 -89.92
N VAL A 603 19.81 -29.86 -90.07
CA VAL A 603 20.33 -29.03 -91.15
C VAL A 603 21.48 -28.18 -90.62
N ARG A 604 22.67 -28.38 -91.19
CA ARG A 604 23.89 -27.64 -90.83
C ARG A 604 24.13 -26.56 -91.88
N ASP A 605 24.09 -25.31 -91.46
CA ASP A 605 24.46 -24.17 -92.29
C ASP A 605 25.64 -23.44 -91.64
N TYR A 606 26.82 -24.02 -91.77
CA TYR A 606 28.02 -23.52 -91.12
C TYR A 606 28.79 -22.56 -92.03
N GLY A 607 28.86 -21.30 -91.63
CA GLY A 607 29.79 -20.33 -92.19
C GLY A 607 31.17 -20.45 -91.55
N SER A 608 32.21 -19.93 -92.21
CA SER A 608 33.58 -19.93 -91.66
C SER A 608 33.67 -19.06 -90.41
N LEU A 609 34.09 -19.64 -89.28
CA LEU A 609 34.30 -18.95 -88.01
C LEU A 609 35.79 -18.94 -87.63
N PRO A 610 36.31 -17.86 -87.03
CA PRO A 610 37.61 -17.88 -86.37
C PRO A 610 37.52 -18.62 -85.01
N PRO A 611 38.65 -19.11 -84.45
CA PRO A 611 38.69 -19.66 -83.11
C PRO A 611 38.24 -18.64 -82.05
N VAL A 612 37.37 -19.05 -81.13
CA VAL A 612 36.75 -18.19 -80.12
C VAL A 612 37.27 -18.51 -78.72
N GLN A 613 37.71 -17.48 -77.98
CA GLN A 613 38.11 -17.61 -76.58
C GLN A 613 36.89 -17.80 -75.68
N CYS A 614 36.67 -19.02 -75.20
CA CYS A 614 35.57 -19.31 -74.29
C CYS A 614 35.96 -20.34 -73.24
N TYR A 615 35.08 -20.59 -72.28
CA TYR A 615 35.13 -21.78 -71.42
C TYR A 615 34.45 -22.93 -72.17
N PRO A 616 35.20 -23.89 -72.75
CA PRO A 616 34.63 -24.83 -73.72
C PRO A 616 33.57 -25.76 -73.11
N ALA A 617 33.71 -26.17 -71.83
CA ALA A 617 32.67 -26.91 -71.10
C ALA A 617 31.36 -26.13 -71.02
N GLN A 618 31.44 -24.86 -70.64
CA GLN A 618 30.26 -24.06 -70.38
C GLN A 618 29.52 -23.78 -71.70
N ILE A 619 30.24 -23.49 -72.77
CA ILE A 619 29.64 -23.30 -74.10
C ILE A 619 29.03 -24.62 -74.63
N ASN A 620 29.71 -25.76 -74.48
CA ASN A 620 29.13 -27.05 -74.87
C ASN A 620 27.91 -27.43 -74.01
N GLN A 621 27.88 -27.02 -72.74
CA GLN A 621 26.70 -27.16 -71.87
C GLN A 621 25.54 -26.32 -72.39
N VAL A 622 25.80 -25.09 -72.86
CA VAL A 622 24.78 -24.25 -73.52
C VAL A 622 24.23 -24.95 -74.76
N PHE A 623 25.10 -25.45 -75.65
CA PHE A 623 24.68 -26.18 -76.85
C PHE A 623 23.84 -27.41 -76.48
N THR A 624 24.28 -28.21 -75.51
CA THR A 624 23.56 -29.39 -75.05
C THR A 624 22.16 -29.05 -74.53
N ASN A 625 22.06 -28.04 -73.68
CA ASN A 625 20.79 -27.63 -73.09
C ASN A 625 19.81 -27.09 -74.14
N ILE A 626 20.29 -26.27 -75.09
CA ILE A 626 19.45 -25.70 -76.15
C ILE A 626 18.99 -26.82 -77.10
N ILE A 627 19.91 -27.69 -77.55
CA ILE A 627 19.57 -28.80 -78.46
C ILE A 627 18.61 -29.79 -77.80
N VAL A 628 18.82 -30.17 -76.52
CA VAL A 628 17.92 -31.08 -75.81
C VAL A 628 16.54 -30.44 -75.59
N ASN A 629 16.48 -29.15 -75.25
CA ASN A 629 15.19 -28.46 -75.12
C ASN A 629 14.44 -28.40 -76.45
N ALA A 630 15.13 -28.12 -77.56
CA ALA A 630 14.54 -28.15 -78.90
C ALA A 630 14.00 -29.54 -79.26
N LEU A 631 14.77 -30.60 -79.00
CA LEU A 631 14.36 -31.98 -79.26
C LEU A 631 13.15 -32.39 -78.40
N ASP A 632 13.18 -32.11 -77.10
CA ASP A 632 12.08 -32.42 -76.19
C ASP A 632 10.80 -31.67 -76.61
N ALA A 633 10.92 -30.39 -77.01
CA ALA A 633 9.77 -29.58 -77.45
C ALA A 633 9.16 -30.12 -78.75
N MET A 634 9.99 -30.56 -79.70
CA MET A 634 9.52 -31.19 -80.94
C MET A 634 8.91 -32.57 -80.71
N GLU A 635 9.43 -33.34 -79.75
CA GLU A 635 8.91 -34.65 -79.37
C GLU A 635 7.55 -34.54 -78.67
N GLU A 636 7.39 -33.62 -77.72
CA GLU A 636 6.12 -33.39 -77.01
C GLU A 636 5.00 -32.89 -77.94
N ALA A 637 5.32 -32.06 -78.94
CA ALA A 637 4.35 -31.51 -79.87
C ALA A 637 3.93 -32.48 -81.00
N ASN A 638 4.59 -33.64 -81.11
CA ASN A 638 4.34 -34.65 -82.14
C ASN A 638 4.33 -34.05 -83.57
N SER A 639 5.23 -33.09 -83.81
CA SER A 639 5.24 -32.28 -85.03
C SER A 639 5.58 -33.15 -86.26
N PRO A 640 4.78 -33.14 -87.35
CA PRO A 640 4.92 -34.09 -88.45
C PRO A 640 6.20 -33.91 -89.28
N THR A 641 6.89 -32.77 -89.14
CA THR A 641 8.22 -32.52 -89.70
C THR A 641 9.12 -31.92 -88.63
N GLN A 642 9.91 -32.75 -87.94
CA GLN A 642 10.86 -32.29 -86.93
C GLN A 642 12.18 -31.90 -87.59
N ARG A 643 12.53 -30.61 -87.53
CA ARG A 643 13.78 -30.09 -88.10
C ARG A 643 14.44 -29.13 -87.12
N LEU A 644 15.73 -29.35 -86.87
CA LEU A 644 16.59 -28.41 -86.15
C LEU A 644 17.65 -27.88 -87.13
N THR A 645 17.60 -26.58 -87.39
CA THR A 645 18.58 -25.89 -88.22
C THR A 645 19.58 -25.19 -87.32
N ILE A 646 20.87 -25.48 -87.52
CA ILE A 646 21.96 -24.83 -86.81
C ILE A 646 22.73 -23.99 -87.82
N THR A 647 22.72 -22.68 -87.60
CA THR A 647 23.38 -21.72 -88.48
C THR A 647 24.49 -21.01 -87.73
N THR A 648 25.68 -20.94 -88.33
CA THR A 648 26.80 -20.16 -87.79
C THR A 648 27.25 -19.10 -88.76
N ARG A 649 27.51 -17.88 -88.26
CA ARG A 649 28.01 -16.75 -89.05
C ARG A 649 29.00 -15.92 -88.22
N ALA A 650 30.07 -15.44 -88.86
CA ALA A 650 30.87 -14.36 -88.30
C ALA A 650 30.18 -13.03 -88.64
N ILE A 651 30.01 -12.15 -87.66
CA ILE A 651 29.36 -10.84 -87.81
C ILE A 651 30.43 -9.74 -87.70
N ALA A 652 30.17 -8.56 -88.29
CA ALA A 652 31.04 -7.39 -88.10
C ALA A 652 31.15 -7.03 -86.59
N ASP A 653 32.31 -6.53 -86.16
CA ASP A 653 32.71 -6.22 -84.77
C ASP A 653 33.27 -7.39 -83.92
N GLU A 654 34.09 -8.28 -84.52
CA GLU A 654 34.80 -9.38 -83.82
C GLU A 654 33.88 -10.30 -82.99
N GLN A 655 32.66 -10.53 -83.48
CA GLN A 655 31.68 -11.41 -82.84
C GLN A 655 31.27 -12.55 -83.77
N VAL A 656 30.96 -13.69 -83.16
CA VAL A 656 30.35 -14.84 -83.85
C VAL A 656 28.92 -15.02 -83.36
N GLN A 657 28.06 -15.47 -84.28
CA GLN A 657 26.68 -15.79 -83.97
C GLN A 657 26.36 -17.24 -84.33
N ILE A 658 25.66 -17.89 -83.41
CA ILE A 658 25.17 -19.25 -83.53
C ILE A 658 23.66 -19.21 -83.27
N SER A 659 22.87 -19.65 -84.25
CA SER A 659 21.42 -19.79 -84.08
C SER A 659 20.99 -21.24 -84.16
N PHE A 660 20.04 -21.59 -83.28
CA PHE A 660 19.38 -22.88 -83.20
C PHE A 660 17.89 -22.65 -83.44
N GLN A 661 17.39 -23.06 -84.61
CA GLN A 661 15.99 -22.93 -84.97
C GLN A 661 15.31 -24.28 -85.04
N ASP A 662 14.33 -24.49 -84.15
CA ASP A 662 13.49 -25.68 -84.16
C ASP A 662 12.12 -25.41 -84.79
N THR A 663 11.43 -26.49 -85.20
CA THR A 663 10.06 -26.46 -85.72
C THR A 663 9.03 -26.99 -84.71
N GLY A 664 9.27 -26.73 -83.42
CA GLY A 664 8.42 -27.10 -82.30
C GLY A 664 7.19 -26.17 -82.12
N PRO A 665 6.47 -26.30 -81.00
CA PRO A 665 5.20 -25.59 -80.77
C PRO A 665 5.36 -24.09 -80.45
N GLY A 666 6.59 -23.60 -80.29
CA GLY A 666 6.88 -22.21 -79.93
C GLY A 666 6.53 -21.85 -78.47
N ILE A 667 6.99 -20.67 -78.03
CA ILE A 667 6.86 -20.17 -76.65
C ILE A 667 5.88 -18.98 -76.61
N PRO A 668 4.82 -19.02 -75.77
CA PRO A 668 3.89 -17.89 -75.60
C PRO A 668 4.60 -16.60 -75.13
N PRO A 669 4.24 -15.41 -75.68
CA PRO A 669 4.93 -14.14 -75.37
C PRO A 669 5.01 -13.80 -73.88
N GLU A 670 3.97 -14.13 -73.12
CA GLU A 670 3.88 -13.91 -71.67
C GLU A 670 4.87 -14.76 -70.85
N LEU A 671 5.37 -15.85 -71.43
CA LEU A 671 6.34 -16.73 -70.79
C LEU A 671 7.78 -16.48 -71.27
N GLN A 672 7.99 -15.83 -72.41
CA GLN A 672 9.32 -15.61 -73.00
C GLN A 672 10.29 -14.87 -72.06
N ALA A 673 9.81 -13.91 -71.27
CA ALA A 673 10.64 -13.22 -70.28
C ALA A 673 11.00 -14.11 -69.07
N LYS A 674 10.16 -15.11 -68.77
CA LYS A 674 10.30 -15.98 -67.59
C LYS A 674 11.08 -17.26 -67.88
N ILE A 675 11.32 -17.63 -69.14
CA ILE A 675 12.01 -18.88 -69.47
C ILE A 675 13.46 -18.93 -68.97
N PHE A 676 14.05 -17.77 -68.70
CA PHE A 676 15.38 -17.65 -68.11
C PHE A 676 15.36 -17.56 -66.57
N ASP A 677 14.18 -17.44 -65.95
CA ASP A 677 14.05 -17.41 -64.49
C ASP A 677 14.43 -18.79 -63.90
N PRO A 678 15.27 -18.83 -62.86
CA PRO A 678 15.64 -20.09 -62.22
C PRO A 678 14.40 -20.87 -61.73
N PHE A 679 14.37 -22.17 -62.00
CA PHE A 679 13.30 -23.12 -61.64
C PHE A 679 11.99 -22.97 -62.42
N PHE A 680 11.89 -22.04 -63.38
CA PHE A 680 10.73 -21.96 -64.25
C PHE A 680 10.72 -23.14 -65.24
N THR A 681 9.64 -23.93 -65.24
CA THR A 681 9.43 -24.99 -66.23
C THR A 681 7.96 -25.12 -66.59
N THR A 682 7.69 -25.32 -67.88
CA THR A 682 6.36 -25.67 -68.39
C THR A 682 6.14 -27.18 -68.47
N LYS A 683 7.16 -27.99 -68.13
CA LYS A 683 7.09 -29.46 -68.17
C LYS A 683 6.43 -30.02 -66.90
N PRO A 684 5.78 -31.21 -66.96
CA PRO A 684 5.15 -31.85 -65.80
C PRO A 684 6.12 -32.10 -64.64
N VAL A 685 5.59 -32.13 -63.40
CA VAL A 685 6.36 -32.34 -62.17
C VAL A 685 7.23 -33.60 -62.28
N GLY A 686 8.54 -33.42 -62.13
CA GLY A 686 9.54 -34.50 -62.18
C GLY A 686 10.20 -34.74 -63.55
N LYS A 687 9.76 -34.08 -64.63
CA LYS A 687 10.34 -34.23 -65.98
C LYS A 687 11.21 -33.05 -66.46
N GLY A 688 11.19 -31.93 -65.76
CA GLY A 688 12.05 -30.77 -66.05
C GLY A 688 12.54 -30.13 -64.78
N THR A 689 13.84 -29.79 -64.72
CA THR A 689 14.45 -29.15 -63.55
C THR A 689 14.21 -27.63 -63.52
N GLY A 690 13.75 -27.04 -64.63
CA GLY A 690 13.54 -25.59 -64.77
C GLY A 690 14.81 -24.75 -64.67
N LEU A 691 15.98 -25.37 -64.67
CA LEU A 691 17.27 -24.69 -64.50
C LEU A 691 18.06 -24.53 -65.79
N GLY A 692 17.75 -25.32 -66.83
CA GLY A 692 18.58 -25.42 -68.05
C GLY A 692 18.80 -24.09 -68.79
N LEU A 693 17.72 -23.39 -69.12
CA LEU A 693 17.80 -22.12 -69.88
C LEU A 693 18.32 -20.95 -69.02
N GLY A 694 18.00 -20.91 -67.73
CA GLY A 694 18.57 -19.93 -66.79
C GLY A 694 20.10 -20.09 -66.64
N ILE A 695 20.59 -21.33 -66.60
CA ILE A 695 22.04 -21.63 -66.64
C ILE A 695 22.64 -21.18 -67.97
N CYS A 696 21.96 -21.40 -69.11
CA CYS A 696 22.45 -20.91 -70.40
C CYS A 696 22.62 -19.38 -70.41
N TYR A 697 21.63 -18.66 -69.89
CA TYR A 697 21.68 -17.19 -69.81
C TYR A 697 22.86 -16.71 -68.96
N GLN A 698 23.07 -17.31 -67.77
CA GLN A 698 24.20 -16.98 -66.90
C GLN A 698 25.56 -17.29 -67.54
N ILE A 699 25.67 -18.43 -68.23
CA ILE A 699 26.91 -18.81 -68.92
C ILE A 699 27.21 -17.82 -70.04
N ILE A 700 26.23 -17.48 -70.88
CA ILE A 700 26.43 -16.55 -71.99
C ILE A 700 26.77 -15.14 -71.48
N GLN A 701 26.13 -14.66 -70.40
CA GLN A 701 26.52 -13.41 -69.74
C GLN A 701 27.95 -13.45 -69.18
N LYS A 702 28.38 -14.59 -68.60
CA LYS A 702 29.77 -14.75 -68.14
C LYS A 702 30.79 -14.66 -69.29
N HIS A 703 30.35 -14.89 -70.52
CA HIS A 703 31.17 -14.74 -71.72
C HIS A 703 31.00 -13.36 -72.39
N ASP A 704 30.41 -12.39 -71.69
CA ASP A 704 30.01 -11.09 -72.23
C ASP A 704 29.21 -11.19 -73.54
N GLY A 705 28.51 -12.33 -73.71
CA GLY A 705 27.68 -12.62 -74.86
C GLY A 705 26.21 -12.28 -74.61
N GLN A 706 25.42 -12.42 -75.66
CA GLN A 706 23.97 -12.23 -75.61
C GLN A 706 23.24 -13.48 -76.07
N LEU A 707 22.20 -13.86 -75.32
CA LEU A 707 21.28 -14.95 -75.65
C LEU A 707 19.90 -14.35 -75.85
N GLU A 708 19.41 -14.42 -77.08
CA GLU A 708 18.10 -13.95 -77.48
C GLU A 708 17.20 -15.12 -77.87
N VAL A 709 15.90 -14.96 -77.65
CA VAL A 709 14.88 -15.93 -78.04
C VAL A 709 13.87 -15.24 -78.94
N PHE A 710 13.63 -15.84 -80.10
CA PHE A 710 12.59 -15.42 -81.03
C PHE A 710 11.64 -16.60 -81.20
N SER A 711 10.39 -16.44 -80.76
CA SER A 711 9.41 -17.52 -80.88
C SER A 711 8.01 -17.01 -81.11
N GLU A 712 7.31 -17.68 -82.02
CA GLU A 712 5.87 -17.53 -82.24
C GLU A 712 5.18 -18.88 -82.05
N LEU A 713 3.98 -18.86 -81.47
CA LEU A 713 3.18 -20.07 -81.24
C LEU A 713 2.95 -20.83 -82.56
N ASN A 714 3.25 -22.12 -82.55
CA ASN A 714 3.18 -23.09 -83.64
C ASN A 714 4.11 -22.83 -84.85
N GLN A 715 5.06 -21.89 -84.74
CA GLN A 715 6.08 -21.66 -85.79
C GLN A 715 7.49 -22.06 -85.37
N GLY A 716 7.66 -22.55 -84.14
CA GLY A 716 8.95 -22.95 -83.59
C GLY A 716 9.64 -21.85 -82.77
N THR A 717 10.86 -22.16 -82.34
CA THR A 717 11.70 -21.25 -81.55
C THR A 717 13.08 -21.14 -82.18
N GLU A 718 13.59 -19.92 -82.28
CA GLU A 718 14.98 -19.63 -82.61
C GLU A 718 15.68 -19.08 -81.36
N PHE A 719 16.69 -19.80 -80.87
CA PHE A 719 17.64 -19.28 -79.90
C PHE A 719 18.88 -18.77 -80.62
N ARG A 720 19.22 -17.50 -80.40
CA ARG A 720 20.35 -16.83 -81.03
C ARG A 720 21.38 -16.46 -79.97
N ILE A 721 22.58 -17.00 -80.13
CA ILE A 721 23.73 -16.73 -79.27
C ILE A 721 24.71 -15.87 -80.04
N THR A 722 25.08 -14.72 -79.47
CA THR A 722 26.16 -13.86 -79.98
C THR A 722 27.29 -13.85 -78.96
N LEU A 723 28.50 -14.19 -79.40
CA LEU A 723 29.70 -14.29 -78.56
C LEU A 723 30.84 -13.45 -79.15
N PRO A 724 31.61 -12.72 -78.33
CA PRO A 724 32.86 -12.10 -78.76
C PRO A 724 33.93 -13.16 -79.07
N ILE A 725 34.77 -12.92 -80.07
CA ILE A 725 35.90 -13.80 -80.42
C ILE A 725 36.92 -13.83 -79.28
N ASP A 726 37.19 -12.69 -78.65
CA ASP A 726 38.08 -12.57 -77.49
C ASP A 726 37.28 -12.22 -76.22
N LEU A 727 37.40 -13.05 -75.19
CA LEU A 727 36.81 -12.76 -73.89
C LEU A 727 37.64 -11.68 -73.19
N LEU A 728 37.09 -10.48 -73.03
CA LEU A 728 37.72 -9.41 -72.28
C LEU A 728 37.66 -9.75 -70.78
N LEU A 729 38.75 -10.25 -70.22
CA LEU A 729 38.85 -10.46 -68.78
C LEU A 729 38.72 -9.11 -68.05
N PRO A 730 37.88 -9.01 -66.99
CA PRO A 730 37.85 -7.81 -66.16
C PRO A 730 39.26 -7.58 -65.59
N LEU A 731 39.83 -6.38 -65.82
CA LEU A 731 40.98 -5.92 -65.05
C LEU A 731 40.58 -5.95 -63.58
N THR A 732 41.28 -6.79 -62.81
CA THR A 732 41.14 -7.10 -61.38
C THR A 732 40.65 -5.96 -60.49
#